data_AF-E9UX63-F1
#
_entry.id   AF-E9UX63-F1
#
_cell.length_a   1.000
_cell.length_b   1.000
_cell.length_c   1.000
_cell.angle_alpha   90.00
_cell.angle_beta   90.00
_cell.angle_gamma   90.00
#
_symmetry.space_group_name_H-M   'P 1'
#
loop_
_entity.id
_entity.type
_entity.pdbx_description
1 polymer ?
#
loop_
_entity_poly.entity_id
_entity_poly.type
_entity_poly.pdbx_seq_one_letter_code
_entity_poly.pdbx_strand_id
1 'polypeptide(L)'
;MTELSDIQTDTACPSCSSDQGAPAVTNGRRTMLSLLPMAGHTRGKRSAVTCALKCDSACAKPAPNTSDNGYFRDIAGKALSRRHALGLAGAGAVALAVGSSGLAAAASPLEAALAGRGHGGRTNLPFKPITPVAATEDTFVVPQGYTWEPIIRWGDPILPGGVPFDVNNQTAEKQALAWGYNNDYTDVIVTNKAGTKALLCCNNEYVNANIMFPPGLDATEQLKIAMAAHGFGIVELERSAPGEKWTYVPSAPKNRRITASTPFKITGPAAGSDLLKTAADPTGTVALGTIGNCSGGTTPWGTILSGEENFNGYFRATGTSDQEKRYGLADKASTYGWEAIEPRFDARSADYANEPNRFGYIVEIDPTDPTSTPRKHTMLGRLKHEGANVVIAENGKVVAYTGDDERFDYLYKFVSKGTYSPSNRAKNLQLLTEGSLYVARFHGDSPAAEIDGTGTLPSDGKFDGYGQWIPLVVNGRSKVSGMSVEEVLVYTRLAADKAGATKMDRCEDVQPSPKTGKVYVACTNNSQRGTTGKAPADEPNPRNTNRDGHVIEITEDDGDHTSRVFRWNLVIVAGDPATNASTYFAGYPKDKVSPISCPDNLAFDSQGNLWISTDGQPSSIQKNDGLFKVPLEGPERGHVQQFLAVPRDAETCGPVIHDRDGSVFVAVQHPGEEGTWEAPNSRFPDYVEGTAGEGEFAGPRPSVVQVRKK
;
A
#
# COMPACT_ATOMS: atom_id res chain seq x y z
N MET A 1 -11.67 -61.96 -64.58
CA MET A 1 -11.33 -60.54 -64.39
C MET A 1 -11.81 -60.17 -63.01
N THR A 2 -10.87 -59.73 -62.18
CA THR A 2 -11.01 -59.12 -60.84
C THR A 2 -11.71 -59.95 -59.75
N GLU A 3 -10.94 -60.93 -59.28
CA GLU A 3 -10.93 -61.59 -57.96
C GLU A 3 -10.48 -60.59 -56.85
N LEU A 4 -10.70 -60.72 -55.54
CA LEU A 4 -11.35 -61.64 -54.57
C LEU A 4 -11.30 -60.81 -53.22
N SER A 5 -12.37 -60.66 -52.43
CA SER A 5 -12.83 -61.58 -51.36
C SER A 5 -12.03 -61.40 -50.04
N ASP A 6 -12.52 -61.51 -48.79
CA ASP A 6 -13.68 -62.20 -48.21
C ASP A 6 -13.80 -61.84 -46.70
N ILE A 7 -15.01 -61.61 -46.15
CA ILE A 7 -15.83 -62.49 -45.26
C ILE A 7 -15.62 -62.21 -43.74
N GLN A 8 -16.63 -61.68 -43.02
CA GLN A 8 -17.76 -62.36 -42.29
C GLN A 8 -17.28 -62.93 -40.93
N THR A 9 -17.96 -62.92 -39.77
CA THR A 9 -19.38 -62.93 -39.36
C THR A 9 -19.49 -62.66 -37.83
N ASP A 10 -20.55 -61.95 -37.43
CA ASP A 10 -21.53 -62.17 -36.35
C ASP A 10 -21.29 -62.93 -35.00
N THR A 11 -22.02 -62.40 -33.99
CA THR A 11 -22.72 -63.03 -32.82
C THR A 11 -22.07 -63.23 -31.43
N ALA A 12 -22.48 -62.34 -30.51
CA ALA A 12 -22.95 -62.44 -29.10
C ALA A 12 -22.61 -63.59 -28.09
N CYS A 13 -22.05 -63.15 -26.92
CA CYS A 13 -22.28 -63.51 -25.47
C CYS A 13 -22.19 -64.99 -24.96
N PRO A 14 -22.06 -65.31 -23.62
CA PRO A 14 -21.72 -64.55 -22.39
C PRO A 14 -20.75 -65.26 -21.38
N SER A 15 -20.43 -64.57 -20.27
CA SER A 15 -20.05 -65.06 -18.90
C SER A 15 -18.57 -65.29 -18.47
N CYS A 16 -18.26 -64.64 -17.33
CA CYS A 16 -17.30 -64.91 -16.23
C CYS A 16 -15.81 -65.24 -16.52
N SER A 17 -14.91 -64.33 -16.10
CA SER A 17 -13.87 -64.63 -15.09
C SER A 17 -13.07 -63.38 -14.70
N SER A 18 -12.54 -63.47 -13.47
CA SER A 18 -11.82 -62.50 -12.65
C SER A 18 -10.48 -62.01 -13.19
N ASP A 19 -10.20 -60.71 -13.08
CA ASP A 19 -9.02 -60.19 -12.36
C ASP A 19 -9.10 -58.66 -12.26
N GLN A 20 -9.15 -58.15 -11.02
CA GLN A 20 -9.09 -56.72 -10.74
C GLN A 20 -7.63 -56.24 -10.79
N GLY A 21 -7.24 -55.64 -11.91
CA GLY A 21 -6.07 -54.76 -12.00
C GLY A 21 -6.42 -53.35 -11.53
N ALA A 22 -5.55 -52.78 -10.69
CA ALA A 22 -5.64 -51.43 -10.14
C ALA A 22 -5.80 -50.34 -11.23
N PRO A 23 -6.57 -49.25 -10.98
CA PRO A 23 -6.71 -48.18 -11.94
C PRO A 23 -5.44 -47.31 -11.97
N ALA A 24 -4.97 -47.07 -13.20
CA ALA A 24 -3.85 -46.20 -13.51
C ALA A 24 -4.08 -44.78 -12.99
N VAL A 25 -3.11 -44.31 -12.18
CA VAL A 25 -2.98 -42.90 -11.79
C VAL A 25 -2.63 -42.10 -13.05
N THR A 26 -3.58 -41.31 -13.53
CA THR A 26 -3.34 -40.36 -14.63
C THR A 26 -2.70 -39.11 -14.04
N ASN A 27 -1.54 -38.74 -14.62
CA ASN A 27 -0.72 -37.59 -14.26
C ASN A 27 -1.53 -36.29 -14.18
N GLY A 28 -1.77 -35.81 -12.96
CA GLY A 28 -2.28 -34.48 -12.67
C GLY A 28 -1.20 -33.41 -12.89
N ARG A 29 -1.00 -33.01 -14.15
CA ARG A 29 -0.33 -31.75 -14.51
C ARG A 29 -1.34 -30.80 -15.16
N ARG A 30 -2.34 -30.37 -14.39
CA ARG A 30 -2.94 -29.05 -14.62
C ARG A 30 -2.00 -28.05 -13.95
N THR A 31 -1.38 -27.17 -14.72
CA THR A 31 -0.53 -26.09 -14.23
C THR A 31 -1.28 -25.30 -13.16
N MET A 32 -0.62 -24.98 -12.03
CA MET A 32 -1.22 -24.20 -10.92
C MET A 32 -1.86 -22.89 -11.39
N LEU A 33 -1.35 -22.30 -12.47
CA LEU A 33 -1.92 -21.13 -13.17
C LEU A 33 -3.40 -21.32 -13.58
N SER A 34 -3.85 -22.54 -13.88
CA SER A 34 -5.27 -22.81 -14.25
C SER A 34 -6.24 -22.85 -13.07
N LEU A 35 -5.75 -22.77 -11.83
CA LEU A 35 -6.54 -22.83 -10.59
C LEU A 35 -6.62 -21.47 -9.85
N LEU A 36 -5.88 -20.46 -10.30
CA LEU A 36 -5.94 -19.13 -9.68
C LEU A 36 -7.24 -18.41 -10.09
N PRO A 37 -8.04 -17.87 -9.13
CA PRO A 37 -9.31 -17.22 -9.44
C PRO A 37 -9.20 -16.04 -10.42
N MET A 38 -8.03 -15.40 -10.46
CA MET A 38 -7.76 -14.25 -11.32
C MET A 38 -7.11 -14.63 -12.66
N ALA A 39 -6.81 -15.92 -12.92
CA ALA A 39 -6.25 -16.35 -14.20
C ALA A 39 -7.21 -16.05 -15.36
N GLY A 40 -6.73 -15.33 -16.38
CA GLY A 40 -7.55 -14.86 -17.51
C GLY A 40 -8.48 -13.68 -17.18
N HIS A 41 -8.58 -13.27 -15.91
CA HIS A 41 -9.26 -12.06 -15.46
C HIS A 41 -8.30 -10.89 -15.23
N THR A 42 -7.03 -11.19 -14.98
CA THR A 42 -5.96 -10.19 -15.02
C THR A 42 -5.76 -9.67 -16.45
N ARG A 43 -5.33 -8.41 -16.55
CA ARG A 43 -4.99 -7.77 -17.81
C ARG A 43 -3.73 -6.95 -17.60
N GLY A 44 -2.64 -7.33 -18.27
CA GLY A 44 -1.39 -6.56 -18.30
C GLY A 44 -0.33 -7.15 -17.43
N LYS A 45 0.36 -6.29 -16.67
CA LYS A 45 1.31 -6.75 -15.66
C LYS A 45 0.67 -7.21 -14.38
N ARG A 46 -0.56 -6.80 -14.06
CA ARG A 46 -1.18 -7.30 -12.84
C ARG A 46 -1.24 -8.82 -12.90
N SER A 47 -0.51 -9.47 -12.00
CA SER A 47 -0.32 -10.91 -12.04
C SER A 47 -1.45 -11.61 -11.29
N ALA A 48 -1.83 -12.79 -11.78
CA ALA A 48 -2.85 -13.59 -11.10
C ALA A 48 -2.29 -14.13 -9.78
N VAL A 49 -0.96 -14.29 -9.73
CA VAL A 49 -0.19 -14.67 -8.55
C VAL A 49 -0.18 -13.53 -7.53
N THR A 50 0.12 -12.27 -7.89
CA THR A 50 0.05 -11.10 -6.99
C THR A 50 -1.34 -11.00 -6.43
N CYS A 51 -2.35 -11.09 -7.30
CA CYS A 51 -3.73 -11.00 -6.86
C CYS A 51 -4.04 -12.06 -5.79
N ALA A 52 -3.60 -13.30 -5.98
CA ALA A 52 -3.85 -14.37 -5.02
C ALA A 52 -3.07 -14.19 -3.70
N LEU A 53 -1.80 -13.78 -3.78
CA LEU A 53 -0.89 -13.73 -2.65
C LEU A 53 -1.00 -12.41 -1.85
N LYS A 54 -0.90 -11.25 -2.51
CA LYS A 54 -0.97 -9.92 -1.87
C LYS A 54 -2.39 -9.62 -1.40
N CYS A 55 -3.38 -9.72 -2.29
CA CYS A 55 -4.73 -9.17 -2.05
C CYS A 55 -5.86 -10.21 -1.97
N ASP A 56 -5.57 -11.50 -1.71
CA ASP A 56 -6.54 -12.60 -1.64
C ASP A 56 -7.59 -12.56 -2.78
N SER A 57 -7.14 -12.39 -4.01
CA SER A 57 -7.95 -12.28 -5.23
C SER A 57 -9.15 -11.32 -5.11
N ALA A 58 -8.99 -10.19 -4.43
CA ALA A 58 -10.08 -9.25 -4.15
C ALA A 58 -10.88 -8.85 -5.40
N CYS A 59 -10.24 -8.73 -6.57
CA CYS A 59 -10.88 -8.41 -7.85
C CYS A 59 -11.79 -9.51 -8.43
N ALA A 60 -11.61 -10.77 -8.05
CA ALA A 60 -12.48 -11.89 -8.45
C ALA A 60 -13.75 -11.99 -7.59
N LYS A 61 -13.80 -11.25 -6.48
CA LYS A 61 -14.86 -11.31 -5.49
C LYS A 61 -15.71 -10.03 -5.55
N PRO A 62 -17.00 -10.09 -5.16
CA PRO A 62 -17.77 -8.88 -4.90
C PRO A 62 -17.04 -7.99 -3.89
N ALA A 63 -16.96 -6.68 -4.15
CA ALA A 63 -16.41 -5.74 -3.18
C ALA A 63 -17.21 -5.82 -1.84
N PRO A 64 -16.53 -5.97 -0.68
CA PRO A 64 -17.18 -6.05 0.63
C PRO A 64 -18.02 -4.83 1.01
N ASN A 65 -17.67 -3.64 0.50
CA ASN A 65 -18.45 -2.43 0.75
C ASN A 65 -19.76 -2.41 -0.07
N THR A 66 -20.85 -2.80 0.58
CA THR A 66 -22.21 -2.81 0.04
C THR A 66 -23.06 -1.60 0.44
N SER A 67 -22.48 -0.60 1.12
CA SER A 67 -23.22 0.60 1.53
C SER A 67 -23.83 1.34 0.33
N ASP A 68 -24.90 2.10 0.54
CA ASP A 68 -25.48 2.96 -0.52
C ASP A 68 -24.76 4.31 -0.63
N ASN A 69 -23.57 4.44 -0.02
CA ASN A 69 -22.77 5.64 -0.09
C ASN A 69 -22.34 5.90 -1.54
N GLY A 70 -22.71 7.04 -2.10
CA GLY A 70 -22.38 7.38 -3.48
C GLY A 70 -23.49 8.18 -4.12
N TYR A 71 -23.32 9.51 -4.15
CA TYR A 71 -24.21 10.52 -4.75
C TYR A 71 -25.39 11.00 -3.88
N PHE A 72 -25.31 12.27 -3.44
CA PHE A 72 -26.27 12.99 -2.57
C PHE A 72 -27.51 13.51 -3.33
N ARG A 73 -28.10 12.74 -4.27
CA ARG A 73 -29.40 13.16 -4.85
C ARG A 73 -30.53 13.09 -3.82
N ASP A 74 -30.42 12.19 -2.85
CA ASP A 74 -31.52 11.89 -1.92
C ASP A 74 -31.61 12.83 -0.70
N ILE A 75 -30.63 13.72 -0.49
CA ILE A 75 -30.65 14.67 0.63
C ILE A 75 -30.59 16.13 0.13
N ALA A 76 -29.98 16.42 -1.04
CA ALA A 76 -30.05 17.76 -1.65
C ALA A 76 -31.49 18.12 -2.10
N GLY A 77 -32.22 17.16 -2.67
CA GLY A 77 -33.60 17.39 -3.14
C GLY A 77 -34.59 17.79 -2.03
N LYS A 78 -34.33 17.36 -0.78
CA LYS A 78 -35.17 17.68 0.38
C LYS A 78 -34.72 18.93 1.15
N ALA A 79 -33.43 19.29 1.07
CA ALA A 79 -32.90 20.49 1.72
C ALA A 79 -33.05 21.76 0.86
N LEU A 80 -32.96 21.65 -0.48
CA LEU A 80 -33.13 22.77 -1.41
C LEU A 80 -34.61 23.15 -1.61
N SER A 81 -35.54 22.20 -1.52
CA SER A 81 -36.99 22.52 -1.55
C SER A 81 -37.46 23.29 -0.31
N ARG A 82 -36.76 23.13 0.82
CA ARG A 82 -37.03 23.89 2.06
C ARG A 82 -36.47 25.32 2.04
N ARG A 83 -35.35 25.57 1.33
CA ARG A 83 -34.77 26.93 1.22
C ARG A 83 -35.45 27.78 0.14
N HIS A 84 -35.98 27.19 -0.93
CA HIS A 84 -36.76 27.93 -1.92
C HIS A 84 -38.14 28.36 -1.42
N ALA A 85 -38.66 27.75 -0.34
CA ALA A 85 -39.92 28.16 0.30
C ALA A 85 -39.78 29.32 1.32
N LEU A 86 -38.54 29.74 1.66
CA LEU A 86 -38.26 30.76 2.70
C LEU A 86 -37.44 31.97 2.19
N GLY A 87 -37.11 32.02 0.90
CA GLY A 87 -36.23 33.05 0.31
C GLY A 87 -36.91 34.13 -0.54
N LEU A 88 -38.23 34.31 -0.45
CA LEU A 88 -39.00 35.28 -1.25
C LEU A 88 -39.51 36.50 -0.46
N ALA A 89 -38.74 36.97 0.53
CA ALA A 89 -39.00 38.25 1.16
C ALA A 89 -37.68 38.92 1.58
N GLY A 90 -37.31 40.01 0.91
CA GLY A 90 -36.24 40.91 1.35
C GLY A 90 -35.25 41.30 0.26
N ALA A 91 -35.71 42.08 -0.72
CA ALA A 91 -34.82 42.87 -1.57
C ALA A 91 -34.23 44.03 -0.74
N GLY A 92 -32.92 44.25 -0.80
CA GLY A 92 -32.26 45.39 -0.17
C GLY A 92 -30.77 45.45 -0.50
N ALA A 93 -30.44 46.22 -1.54
CA ALA A 93 -29.07 46.47 -1.98
C ALA A 93 -28.33 47.45 -1.05
N VAL A 94 -27.06 47.18 -0.73
CA VAL A 94 -26.04 48.20 -0.43
C VAL A 94 -24.68 47.73 -0.95
N ALA A 95 -24.00 48.63 -1.65
CA ALA A 95 -22.74 48.44 -2.34
C ALA A 95 -21.52 48.92 -1.51
N LEU A 96 -20.38 48.24 -1.76
CA LEU A 96 -18.97 48.70 -1.77
C LEU A 96 -18.33 49.33 -0.50
N ALA A 97 -17.20 48.74 -0.06
CA ALA A 97 -15.89 49.42 -0.05
C ALA A 97 -14.73 48.44 0.23
N VAL A 98 -13.68 48.56 -0.58
CA VAL A 98 -12.39 47.86 -0.53
C VAL A 98 -11.48 48.51 0.52
N GLY A 99 -10.70 47.72 1.25
CA GLY A 99 -9.65 48.20 2.15
C GLY A 99 -8.59 47.15 2.41
N SER A 100 -7.51 47.19 1.65
CA SER A 100 -6.30 46.39 1.80
C SER A 100 -5.43 46.93 2.95
N SER A 101 -4.98 46.05 3.84
CA SER A 101 -3.76 46.26 4.63
C SER A 101 -3.17 44.92 5.03
N GLY A 102 -1.98 44.63 4.49
CA GLY A 102 -1.21 43.44 4.77
C GLY A 102 -0.60 43.49 6.17
N LEU A 103 -0.63 42.34 6.83
CA LEU A 103 0.18 42.04 8.00
C LEU A 103 1.03 40.83 7.64
N ALA A 104 2.33 41.08 7.49
CA ALA A 104 3.34 40.04 7.38
C ALA A 104 3.41 39.30 8.71
N ALA A 105 3.04 38.02 8.72
CA ALA A 105 3.25 37.13 9.85
C ALA A 105 4.71 36.63 9.82
N ALA A 106 5.42 36.89 10.91
CA ALA A 106 6.79 36.43 11.12
C ALA A 106 6.80 34.92 11.42
N ALA A 107 7.56 34.15 10.63
CA ALA A 107 7.80 32.73 10.87
C ALA A 107 8.58 32.50 12.18
N SER A 108 8.15 31.50 12.96
CA SER A 108 8.77 31.12 14.23
C SER A 108 10.07 30.30 14.02
N PRO A 109 11.08 30.39 14.91
CA PRO A 109 12.44 29.88 14.64
C PRO A 109 12.63 28.35 14.67
N LEU A 110 11.57 27.54 14.74
CA LEU A 110 11.68 26.08 14.97
C LEU A 110 11.61 25.24 13.68
N GLU A 111 11.06 25.78 12.59
CA GLU A 111 11.07 25.12 11.26
C GLU A 111 12.44 25.23 10.56
N ALA A 112 13.30 26.15 11.03
CA ALA A 112 14.64 26.36 10.51
C ALA A 112 15.69 25.33 10.98
N ALA A 113 15.34 24.41 11.89
CA ALA A 113 16.23 23.32 12.30
C ALA A 113 16.14 22.07 11.37
N LEU A 114 15.14 22.02 10.48
CA LEU A 114 14.98 20.99 9.44
C LEU A 114 15.07 21.56 8.00
N ALA A 115 14.95 22.88 7.85
CA ALA A 115 15.10 23.58 6.57
C ALA A 115 16.52 24.16 6.40
N GLY A 116 17.39 23.41 5.72
CA GLY A 116 18.64 23.95 5.19
C GLY A 116 18.38 25.07 4.19
N ARG A 117 19.09 26.20 4.35
CA ARG A 117 18.96 27.45 3.59
C ARG A 117 18.91 27.24 2.07
N GLY A 118 17.80 27.64 1.45
CA GLY A 118 17.64 27.68 -0.01
C GLY A 118 18.46 28.82 -0.65
N HIS A 119 19.22 28.46 -1.68
CA HIS A 119 19.61 29.35 -2.79
C HIS A 119 19.01 28.75 -4.07
N GLY A 120 18.47 29.60 -4.94
CA GLY A 120 17.68 29.19 -6.10
C GLY A 120 18.41 28.25 -7.08
N GLY A 121 17.62 27.34 -7.68
CA GLY A 121 17.80 26.90 -9.06
C GLY A 121 18.97 25.95 -9.39
N ARG A 122 19.13 24.83 -8.68
CA ARG A 122 19.73 23.59 -9.23
C ARG A 122 18.90 22.41 -8.73
N THR A 123 18.46 21.51 -9.62
CA THR A 123 17.87 20.23 -9.19
C THR A 123 18.96 19.39 -8.52
N ASN A 124 18.72 18.88 -7.31
CA ASN A 124 19.74 18.05 -6.64
C ASN A 124 19.90 16.69 -7.34
N LEU A 125 18.86 16.22 -8.02
CA LEU A 125 18.83 15.04 -8.90
C LEU A 125 18.43 15.44 -10.34
N PRO A 126 19.33 16.03 -11.15
CA PRO A 126 19.07 16.23 -12.57
C PRO A 126 19.16 14.88 -13.28
N PHE A 127 18.21 14.60 -14.17
CA PHE A 127 18.23 13.44 -15.05
C PHE A 127 17.44 13.73 -16.32
N LYS A 128 17.75 12.98 -17.37
CA LYS A 128 16.86 12.82 -18.52
C LYS A 128 15.96 11.62 -18.22
N PRO A 129 14.62 11.73 -18.37
CA PRO A 129 13.73 10.59 -18.16
C PRO A 129 14.18 9.38 -18.98
N ILE A 130 14.07 8.19 -18.41
CA ILE A 130 14.38 6.96 -19.16
C ILE A 130 13.32 6.73 -20.24
N THR A 131 13.69 5.96 -21.26
CA THR A 131 12.68 5.39 -22.16
C THR A 131 11.90 4.32 -21.40
N PRO A 132 10.55 4.34 -21.42
CA PRO A 132 9.76 3.32 -20.73
C PRO A 132 10.10 1.90 -21.19
N VAL A 133 10.47 1.07 -20.23
CA VAL A 133 10.97 -0.30 -20.44
C VAL A 133 9.79 -1.25 -20.69
N ALA A 134 9.93 -2.16 -21.66
CA ALA A 134 8.87 -3.11 -21.99
C ALA A 134 8.62 -4.10 -20.84
N ALA A 135 7.36 -4.51 -20.66
CA ALA A 135 6.93 -5.36 -19.57
C ALA A 135 7.66 -6.71 -19.42
N THR A 136 8.28 -7.17 -20.50
CA THR A 136 8.96 -8.47 -20.61
C THR A 136 10.44 -8.44 -20.21
N GLU A 137 11.01 -7.25 -19.97
CA GLU A 137 12.44 -7.09 -19.75
C GLU A 137 12.81 -7.33 -18.28
N ASP A 138 13.71 -8.28 -18.02
CA ASP A 138 14.24 -8.59 -16.69
C ASP A 138 15.48 -7.74 -16.36
N THR A 139 15.30 -6.44 -16.24
CA THR A 139 16.40 -5.51 -15.96
C THR A 139 15.96 -4.35 -15.08
N PHE A 140 16.85 -3.92 -14.19
CA PHE A 140 16.71 -2.69 -13.43
C PHE A 140 17.39 -1.54 -14.20
N VAL A 141 16.58 -0.57 -14.66
CA VAL A 141 17.05 0.52 -15.54
C VAL A 141 16.99 1.86 -14.82
N VAL A 142 18.07 2.62 -14.89
CA VAL A 142 18.23 3.96 -14.31
C VAL A 142 18.69 4.97 -15.37
N PRO A 143 18.60 6.29 -15.11
CA PRO A 143 18.99 7.29 -16.10
C PRO A 143 20.49 7.26 -16.39
N GLN A 144 20.87 7.77 -17.57
CA GLN A 144 22.27 7.99 -17.89
C GLN A 144 22.94 8.87 -16.82
N GLY A 145 24.14 8.46 -16.39
CA GLY A 145 24.88 9.13 -15.31
C GLY A 145 24.54 8.61 -13.90
N TYR A 146 23.60 7.67 -13.78
CA TYR A 146 23.30 6.97 -12.54
C TYR A 146 23.75 5.51 -12.60
N THR A 147 23.95 4.91 -11.42
CA THR A 147 24.21 3.50 -11.19
C THR A 147 23.31 3.01 -10.05
N TRP A 148 23.13 1.70 -9.95
CA TRP A 148 22.35 1.09 -8.89
C TRP A 148 23.06 -0.12 -8.29
N GLU A 149 22.80 -0.40 -7.02
CA GLU A 149 23.32 -1.56 -6.28
C GLU A 149 22.26 -2.06 -5.27
N PRO A 150 22.07 -3.38 -5.09
CA PRO A 150 21.29 -3.88 -3.95
C PRO A 150 22.06 -3.59 -2.64
N ILE A 151 21.34 -3.09 -1.65
CA ILE A 151 21.85 -2.95 -0.26
C ILE A 151 21.69 -4.27 0.47
N ILE A 152 20.50 -4.85 0.40
CA ILE A 152 20.13 -6.08 1.10
C ILE A 152 19.07 -6.83 0.31
N ARG A 153 19.12 -8.16 0.36
CA ARG A 153 18.29 -9.07 -0.43
C ARG A 153 17.58 -10.04 0.51
N TRP A 154 16.41 -10.54 0.13
CA TRP A 154 15.75 -11.63 0.86
C TRP A 154 16.75 -12.75 1.19
N GLY A 155 16.77 -13.20 2.45
CA GLY A 155 17.61 -14.31 2.89
C GLY A 155 19.04 -13.91 3.29
N ASP A 156 19.46 -12.67 3.08
CA ASP A 156 20.74 -12.19 3.62
C ASP A 156 20.71 -12.24 5.16
N PRO A 157 21.73 -12.81 5.84
CA PRO A 157 21.73 -12.93 7.30
C PRO A 157 21.95 -11.57 7.97
N ILE A 158 21.06 -11.21 8.90
CA ILE A 158 21.14 -9.92 9.60
C ILE A 158 21.37 -10.06 11.10
N LEU A 159 21.04 -11.20 11.69
CA LEU A 159 21.18 -11.46 13.12
C LEU A 159 22.38 -12.40 13.42
N PRO A 160 22.94 -12.36 14.65
CA PRO A 160 23.98 -13.29 15.06
C PRO A 160 23.63 -14.75 14.83
N GLY A 161 24.57 -15.53 14.33
CA GLY A 161 24.37 -16.95 13.98
C GLY A 161 23.69 -17.19 12.63
N GLY A 162 23.29 -16.13 11.92
CA GLY A 162 22.86 -16.24 10.53
C GLY A 162 23.97 -16.76 9.63
N VAL A 163 23.59 -17.55 8.63
CA VAL A 163 24.49 -18.11 7.62
C VAL A 163 24.16 -17.55 6.24
N PRO A 164 25.10 -17.55 5.28
CA PRO A 164 24.81 -17.16 3.90
C PRO A 164 23.60 -17.92 3.35
N PHE A 165 22.82 -17.23 2.52
CA PHE A 165 21.63 -17.79 1.91
C PHE A 165 21.97 -19.05 1.09
N ASP A 166 21.27 -20.14 1.38
CA ASP A 166 21.34 -21.40 0.63
C ASP A 166 19.92 -21.84 0.32
N VAL A 167 19.53 -21.65 -0.93
CA VAL A 167 18.17 -21.93 -1.40
C VAL A 167 17.79 -23.41 -1.26
N ASN A 168 18.77 -24.32 -1.26
CA ASN A 168 18.54 -25.77 -1.17
C ASN A 168 18.47 -26.29 0.27
N ASN A 169 18.79 -25.44 1.25
CA ASN A 169 18.87 -25.83 2.66
C ASN A 169 18.21 -24.78 3.57
N GLN A 170 17.02 -24.33 3.19
CA GLN A 170 16.25 -23.36 3.96
C GLN A 170 15.60 -24.01 5.20
N THR A 171 15.54 -23.26 6.30
CA THR A 171 14.72 -23.60 7.48
C THR A 171 14.12 -22.34 8.07
N ALA A 172 13.05 -22.49 8.86
CA ALA A 172 12.39 -21.39 9.53
C ALA A 172 13.32 -20.67 10.52
N GLU A 173 14.21 -21.41 11.18
CA GLU A 173 15.22 -20.86 12.09
C GLU A 173 16.21 -19.97 11.33
N LYS A 174 16.66 -20.40 10.14
CA LYS A 174 17.54 -19.57 9.29
C LYS A 174 16.81 -18.32 8.81
N GLN A 175 15.56 -18.45 8.37
CA GLN A 175 14.77 -17.31 7.90
C GLN A 175 14.48 -16.29 9.02
N ALA A 176 14.30 -16.73 10.26
CA ALA A 176 14.11 -15.84 11.41
C ALA A 176 15.35 -14.98 11.72
N LEU A 177 16.55 -15.39 11.28
CA LEU A 177 17.81 -14.65 11.41
C LEU A 177 18.17 -13.81 10.17
N ALA A 178 17.43 -13.97 9.08
CA ALA A 178 17.70 -13.36 7.79
C ALA A 178 16.70 -12.25 7.45
N TRP A 179 17.01 -11.44 6.44
CA TRP A 179 16.10 -10.46 5.86
C TRP A 179 14.84 -11.13 5.29
N GLY A 180 13.68 -10.48 5.46
CA GLY A 180 12.39 -11.02 5.03
C GLY A 180 12.17 -10.98 3.51
N TYR A 181 11.02 -11.48 3.08
CA TYR A 181 10.61 -11.52 1.67
C TYR A 181 9.77 -10.30 1.30
N ASN A 182 9.62 -10.02 0.00
CA ASN A 182 8.83 -8.92 -0.58
C ASN A 182 8.90 -7.64 0.26
N ASN A 183 10.10 -7.04 0.25
CA ASN A 183 10.29 -5.71 0.83
C ASN A 183 9.31 -4.71 0.25
N ASP A 184 8.78 -3.84 1.10
CA ASP A 184 7.83 -2.81 0.73
C ASP A 184 8.29 -1.45 1.28
N TYR A 185 7.48 -0.74 2.08
CA TYR A 185 7.86 0.50 2.75
C TYR A 185 9.31 0.46 3.19
N THR A 186 10.06 1.51 2.87
CA THR A 186 11.47 1.61 3.16
C THR A 186 11.77 3.01 3.67
N ASP A 187 12.63 3.11 4.69
CA ASP A 187 13.28 4.36 5.08
C ASP A 187 14.74 4.13 5.44
N VAL A 188 15.58 5.15 5.19
CA VAL A 188 17.02 5.16 5.51
C VAL A 188 17.27 6.31 6.49
N ILE A 189 17.20 6.03 7.78
CA ILE A 189 17.33 7.06 8.82
C ILE A 189 18.82 7.27 9.12
N VAL A 190 19.39 8.38 8.64
CA VAL A 190 20.78 8.77 8.94
C VAL A 190 20.93 9.05 10.45
N THR A 191 21.85 8.36 11.12
CA THR A 191 22.01 8.38 12.58
C THR A 191 23.22 9.15 13.08
N ASN A 192 24.08 9.65 12.19
CA ASN A 192 25.24 10.45 12.57
C ASN A 192 25.37 11.74 11.74
N LYS A 193 25.99 12.76 12.34
CA LYS A 193 26.20 14.07 11.70
C LYS A 193 27.04 14.01 10.43
N ALA A 194 27.93 13.02 10.32
CA ALA A 194 28.76 12.83 9.13
C ALA A 194 27.98 12.26 7.94
N GLY A 195 26.76 11.78 8.15
CA GLY A 195 25.96 11.18 7.09
C GLY A 195 26.50 9.83 6.62
N THR A 196 27.23 9.10 7.46
CA THR A 196 27.92 7.84 7.12
C THR A 196 27.40 6.62 7.87
N LYS A 197 26.45 6.80 8.78
CA LYS A 197 25.73 5.73 9.48
C LYS A 197 24.23 5.95 9.35
N ALA A 198 23.48 4.88 9.16
CA ALA A 198 22.02 4.93 9.08
C ALA A 198 21.37 3.66 9.64
N LEU A 199 20.04 3.69 9.78
CA LEU A 199 19.20 2.52 9.96
C LEU A 199 18.35 2.37 8.71
N LEU A 200 18.45 1.21 8.04
CA LEU A 200 17.48 0.80 7.03
C LEU A 200 16.33 0.10 7.74
N CYS A 201 15.13 0.60 7.52
CA CYS A 201 13.90 0.08 8.11
C CYS A 201 12.98 -0.31 6.96
N CYS A 202 12.47 -1.54 6.95
CA CYS A 202 11.73 -2.04 5.80
C CYS A 202 10.62 -3.03 6.18
N ASN A 203 9.45 -2.88 5.56
CA ASN A 203 8.36 -3.85 5.64
C ASN A 203 8.69 -5.12 4.85
N ASN A 204 8.10 -6.26 5.23
CA ASN A 204 8.14 -7.52 4.50
C ASN A 204 6.70 -8.04 4.37
N GLU A 205 6.06 -7.71 3.25
CA GLU A 205 4.60 -7.75 3.13
C GLU A 205 4.06 -9.18 3.05
N TYR A 206 4.58 -9.96 2.10
CA TYR A 206 4.08 -11.28 1.78
C TYR A 206 5.16 -12.21 1.18
N VAL A 207 4.79 -13.43 0.76
CA VAL A 207 5.73 -14.42 0.18
C VAL A 207 5.24 -15.06 -1.12
N ASN A 208 6.18 -15.46 -1.97
CA ASN A 208 5.92 -16.24 -3.20
C ASN A 208 6.44 -17.69 -3.07
N ALA A 209 5.73 -18.53 -2.30
CA ALA A 209 6.17 -19.90 -1.99
C ALA A 209 6.52 -20.75 -3.23
N ASN A 210 5.84 -20.53 -4.36
CA ASN A 210 6.05 -21.24 -5.63
C ASN A 210 7.44 -21.04 -6.27
N ILE A 211 8.14 -19.95 -5.90
CA ILE A 211 9.48 -19.62 -6.39
C ILE A 211 10.51 -19.49 -5.27
N MET A 212 10.09 -19.62 -4.01
CA MET A 212 11.00 -19.64 -2.85
C MET A 212 11.61 -21.02 -2.61
N PHE A 213 10.87 -22.10 -2.89
CA PHE A 213 11.20 -23.42 -2.35
C PHE A 213 11.55 -24.45 -3.42
N PRO A 214 12.62 -25.24 -3.22
CA PRO A 214 12.93 -26.36 -4.08
C PRO A 214 11.84 -27.45 -4.00
N PRO A 215 11.60 -28.19 -5.10
CA PRO A 215 10.75 -29.37 -5.09
C PRO A 215 11.19 -30.36 -4.02
N GLY A 216 10.23 -30.81 -3.21
CA GLY A 216 10.47 -31.83 -2.18
C GLY A 216 10.82 -31.28 -0.79
N LEU A 217 10.93 -29.96 -0.60
CA LEU A 217 10.97 -29.38 0.76
C LEU A 217 9.67 -29.71 1.51
N ASP A 218 9.77 -30.09 2.79
CA ASP A 218 8.61 -30.45 3.61
C ASP A 218 7.58 -29.31 3.67
N ALA A 219 6.30 -29.65 3.50
CA ALA A 219 5.23 -28.65 3.42
C ALA A 219 5.03 -27.88 4.74
N THR A 220 5.23 -28.53 5.89
CA THR A 220 5.15 -27.86 7.19
C THR A 220 6.31 -26.88 7.36
N GLU A 221 7.50 -27.28 6.92
CA GLU A 221 8.68 -26.41 6.95
C GLU A 221 8.51 -25.20 6.01
N GLN A 222 7.95 -25.39 4.82
CA GLN A 222 7.60 -24.29 3.91
C GLN A 222 6.68 -23.26 4.58
N LEU A 223 5.64 -23.72 5.29
CA LEU A 223 4.71 -22.84 6.02
C LEU A 223 5.42 -22.04 7.12
N LYS A 224 6.33 -22.69 7.87
CA LYS A 224 7.10 -22.01 8.92
C LYS A 224 8.09 -20.99 8.35
N ILE A 225 8.78 -21.33 7.26
CA ILE A 225 9.68 -20.40 6.57
C ILE A 225 8.88 -19.20 6.04
N ALA A 226 7.77 -19.45 5.37
CA ALA A 226 6.86 -18.42 4.88
C ALA A 226 6.44 -17.46 6.01
N MET A 227 6.00 -17.99 7.16
CA MET A 227 5.61 -17.18 8.31
C MET A 227 6.79 -16.38 8.91
N ALA A 228 7.99 -16.94 8.96
CA ALA A 228 9.19 -16.25 9.43
C ALA A 228 9.70 -15.18 8.45
N ALA A 229 9.31 -15.22 7.18
CA ALA A 229 9.72 -14.26 6.16
C ALA A 229 8.88 -12.97 6.13
N HIS A 230 7.73 -12.93 6.80
CA HIS A 230 6.87 -11.75 6.92
C HIS A 230 7.34 -10.77 8.01
N GLY A 231 6.79 -9.56 7.97
CA GLY A 231 6.81 -8.59 9.08
C GLY A 231 7.65 -7.37 8.76
N PHE A 232 8.76 -7.18 9.47
CA PHE A 232 9.61 -6.00 9.37
C PHE A 232 11.08 -6.32 9.63
N GLY A 233 11.99 -5.64 8.93
CA GLY A 233 13.43 -5.72 9.09
C GLY A 233 14.06 -4.37 9.46
N ILE A 234 15.02 -4.38 10.37
CA ILE A 234 15.90 -3.24 10.68
C ILE A 234 17.35 -3.70 10.53
N VAL A 235 18.16 -2.94 9.80
CA VAL A 235 19.62 -3.13 9.76
C VAL A 235 20.39 -1.81 9.91
N GLU A 236 21.53 -1.86 10.58
CA GLU A 236 22.50 -0.75 10.55
C GLU A 236 23.19 -0.70 9.19
N LEU A 237 23.34 0.52 8.66
CA LEU A 237 24.06 0.79 7.43
C LEU A 237 25.29 1.66 7.70
N GLU A 238 26.34 1.44 6.90
CA GLU A 238 27.51 2.30 6.82
C GLU A 238 27.89 2.64 5.39
N ARG A 239 28.54 3.81 5.21
CA ARG A 239 29.17 4.23 3.96
C ARG A 239 30.39 5.10 4.25
N SER A 240 31.30 5.25 3.28
CA SER A 240 32.53 6.01 3.45
C SER A 240 32.31 7.53 3.49
N ALA A 241 31.36 8.05 2.71
CA ALA A 241 31.00 9.48 2.65
C ALA A 241 29.56 9.67 2.14
N PRO A 242 28.94 10.85 2.33
CA PRO A 242 27.65 11.16 1.69
C PRO A 242 27.66 10.95 0.18
N GLY A 243 26.63 10.28 -0.34
CA GLY A 243 26.48 9.93 -1.76
C GLY A 243 27.14 8.62 -2.18
N GLU A 244 27.96 8.04 -1.31
CA GLU A 244 28.56 6.72 -1.53
C GLU A 244 27.56 5.58 -1.25
N LYS A 245 27.91 4.39 -1.75
CA LYS A 245 27.15 3.17 -1.54
C LYS A 245 26.99 2.86 -0.05
N TRP A 246 25.75 2.59 0.36
CA TRP A 246 25.45 2.00 1.66
C TRP A 246 25.71 0.50 1.66
N THR A 247 26.31 0.01 2.74
CA THR A 247 26.48 -1.41 3.03
C THR A 247 25.83 -1.69 4.37
N TYR A 248 25.02 -2.75 4.47
CA TYR A 248 24.49 -3.18 5.76
C TYR A 248 25.58 -3.85 6.58
N VAL A 249 25.50 -3.73 7.91
CA VAL A 249 26.42 -4.36 8.84
C VAL A 249 25.75 -5.63 9.39
N PRO A 250 26.18 -6.84 9.01
CA PRO A 250 25.62 -8.07 9.52
C PRO A 250 25.78 -8.16 11.04
N SER A 251 24.76 -8.69 11.72
CA SER A 251 24.77 -8.88 13.19
C SER A 251 25.03 -7.62 14.01
N ALA A 252 24.77 -6.43 13.46
CA ALA A 252 24.94 -5.19 14.21
C ALA A 252 23.96 -5.10 15.39
N PRO A 253 24.31 -4.41 16.48
CA PRO A 253 23.52 -4.40 17.71
C PRO A 253 22.06 -3.96 17.54
N LYS A 254 21.75 -3.09 16.58
CA LYS A 254 20.38 -2.62 16.31
C LYS A 254 19.64 -3.44 15.27
N ASN A 255 20.27 -4.43 14.65
CA ASN A 255 19.59 -5.28 13.69
C ASN A 255 18.45 -6.04 14.36
N ARG A 256 17.31 -6.14 13.68
CA ARG A 256 16.11 -6.74 14.25
C ARG A 256 15.22 -7.33 13.16
N ARG A 257 14.64 -8.50 13.47
CA ARG A 257 13.45 -9.01 12.80
C ARG A 257 12.24 -8.86 13.70
N ILE A 258 11.14 -8.39 13.13
CA ILE A 258 9.80 -8.42 13.71
C ILE A 258 8.98 -9.29 12.78
N THR A 259 8.32 -10.29 13.35
CA THR A 259 7.69 -11.39 12.60
C THR A 259 6.23 -11.53 12.98
N ALA A 260 5.53 -12.46 12.33
CA ALA A 260 4.16 -12.86 12.67
C ALA A 260 4.01 -13.42 14.11
N SER A 261 5.08 -13.63 14.88
CA SER A 261 5.04 -14.09 16.27
C SER A 261 5.59 -13.10 17.30
N THR A 262 6.11 -11.94 16.87
CA THR A 262 6.66 -10.93 17.80
C THR A 262 5.54 -10.32 18.64
N PRO A 263 5.66 -10.17 19.97
CA PRO A 263 4.61 -9.55 20.78
C PRO A 263 4.48 -8.05 20.52
N PHE A 264 3.26 -7.59 20.23
CA PHE A 264 2.88 -6.19 20.08
C PHE A 264 1.97 -5.76 21.21
N LYS A 265 2.22 -4.58 21.79
CA LYS A 265 1.28 -3.95 22.70
C LYS A 265 0.13 -3.31 21.92
N ILE A 266 -1.10 -3.64 22.26
CA ILE A 266 -2.28 -2.94 21.73
C ILE A 266 -2.50 -1.66 22.55
N THR A 267 -2.70 -0.53 21.86
CA THR A 267 -2.89 0.79 22.49
C THR A 267 -4.12 1.50 21.95
N GLY A 268 -4.56 2.53 22.65
CA GLY A 268 -5.76 3.28 22.33
C GLY A 268 -7.05 2.67 22.89
N PRO A 269 -8.21 3.29 22.62
CA PRO A 269 -9.43 3.01 23.36
C PRO A 269 -9.98 1.58 23.22
N ALA A 270 -9.70 0.88 22.12
CA ALA A 270 -10.19 -0.50 21.97
C ALA A 270 -9.32 -1.53 22.70
N ALA A 271 -8.11 -1.16 23.16
CA ALA A 271 -7.24 -2.05 23.91
C ALA A 271 -7.94 -2.53 25.20
N GLY A 272 -7.98 -3.84 25.41
CA GLY A 272 -8.65 -4.46 26.56
C GLY A 272 -10.15 -4.69 26.41
N SER A 273 -10.76 -4.25 25.32
CA SER A 273 -12.17 -4.51 25.04
C SER A 273 -12.43 -6.00 24.75
N ASP A 274 -13.67 -6.44 24.94
CA ASP A 274 -14.08 -7.83 24.66
C ASP A 274 -13.92 -8.21 23.17
N LEU A 275 -13.89 -7.22 22.28
CA LEU A 275 -13.69 -7.40 20.83
C LEU A 275 -12.27 -7.84 20.47
N LEU A 276 -11.30 -7.68 21.39
CA LEU A 276 -9.90 -8.03 21.15
C LEU A 276 -9.43 -9.23 21.96
N LYS A 277 -10.24 -9.76 22.90
CA LYS A 277 -9.82 -10.88 23.76
C LYS A 277 -9.87 -12.21 23.01
N THR A 278 -8.86 -13.04 23.23
CA THR A 278 -8.77 -14.44 22.76
C THR A 278 -8.41 -15.35 23.92
N ALA A 279 -8.47 -16.67 23.75
CA ALA A 279 -8.06 -17.62 24.79
C ALA A 279 -6.58 -17.44 25.19
N ALA A 280 -5.70 -17.14 24.23
CA ALA A 280 -4.27 -16.93 24.45
C ALA A 280 -3.95 -15.56 25.09
N ASP A 281 -4.81 -14.55 24.90
CA ASP A 281 -4.72 -13.26 25.57
C ASP A 281 -6.10 -12.79 26.06
N PRO A 282 -6.51 -13.24 27.25
CA PRO A 282 -7.80 -12.86 27.84
C PRO A 282 -7.83 -11.40 28.30
N THR A 283 -6.69 -10.70 28.29
CA THR A 283 -6.65 -9.28 28.61
C THR A 283 -6.99 -8.42 27.40
N GLY A 284 -6.78 -8.90 26.17
CA GLY A 284 -7.01 -8.14 24.93
C GLY A 284 -6.02 -6.98 24.74
N THR A 285 -4.78 -7.13 25.23
CA THR A 285 -3.77 -6.05 25.23
C THR A 285 -2.46 -6.40 24.54
N VAL A 286 -2.22 -7.65 24.13
CA VAL A 286 -0.94 -8.09 23.53
C VAL A 286 -1.14 -9.01 22.32
N ALA A 287 -1.09 -8.49 21.09
CA ALA A 287 -1.21 -9.29 19.86
C ALA A 287 0.12 -9.94 19.47
N LEU A 288 0.10 -11.16 18.94
CA LEU A 288 1.29 -11.79 18.38
C LEU A 288 1.40 -11.47 16.89
N GLY A 289 2.39 -10.64 16.58
CA GLY A 289 2.87 -10.36 15.25
C GLY A 289 2.18 -9.23 14.50
N THR A 290 2.71 -9.04 13.29
CA THR A 290 2.22 -8.16 12.24
C THR A 290 2.30 -8.91 10.90
N ILE A 291 1.37 -8.63 9.99
CA ILE A 291 1.19 -9.33 8.70
C ILE A 291 0.66 -8.34 7.65
N GLY A 292 0.89 -8.63 6.37
CA GLY A 292 0.47 -7.74 5.28
C GLY A 292 1.03 -6.32 5.47
N ASN A 293 2.29 -6.22 5.88
CA ASN A 293 2.96 -4.96 6.13
C ASN A 293 3.24 -4.27 4.79
N CYS A 294 2.45 -3.28 4.43
CA CYS A 294 2.45 -2.67 3.09
C CYS A 294 3.35 -1.41 3.02
N SER A 295 2.77 -0.22 2.97
CA SER A 295 3.47 1.07 3.06
C SER A 295 3.68 1.55 4.52
N GLY A 296 4.08 2.82 4.68
CA GLY A 296 4.45 3.36 5.98
C GLY A 296 4.94 4.82 5.97
N GLY A 297 5.41 5.28 7.14
CA GLY A 297 5.93 6.63 7.31
C GLY A 297 6.80 6.78 8.56
N THR A 298 7.67 7.79 8.59
CA THR A 298 8.55 8.07 9.73
C THR A 298 8.02 9.24 10.55
N THR A 299 7.83 9.03 11.85
CA THR A 299 7.31 10.06 12.74
C THR A 299 8.39 11.11 13.06
N PRO A 300 8.01 12.36 13.39
CA PRO A 300 8.93 13.39 13.87
C PRO A 300 9.64 13.05 15.20
N TRP A 301 9.33 11.92 15.84
CA TRP A 301 10.02 11.41 17.03
C TRP A 301 10.83 10.13 16.77
N GLY A 302 11.06 9.81 15.48
CA GLY A 302 11.99 8.77 15.04
C GLY A 302 11.48 7.36 15.28
N THR A 303 10.17 7.13 15.12
CA THR A 303 9.58 5.79 15.02
C THR A 303 9.05 5.57 13.60
N ILE A 304 8.93 4.32 13.20
CA ILE A 304 8.32 3.91 11.94
C ILE A 304 6.86 3.57 12.18
N LEU A 305 5.98 4.00 11.28
CA LEU A 305 4.60 3.55 11.13
C LEU A 305 4.52 2.61 9.93
N SER A 306 3.86 1.46 10.10
CA SER A 306 3.60 0.49 9.02
C SER A 306 2.13 0.12 9.02
N GLY A 307 1.54 -0.02 7.83
CA GLY A 307 0.15 -0.43 7.63
C GLY A 307 0.01 -1.95 7.57
N GLU A 308 -0.90 -2.52 8.36
CA GLU A 308 -1.40 -3.87 8.12
C GLU A 308 -2.57 -3.80 7.13
N GLU A 309 -2.35 -4.31 5.93
CA GLU A 309 -3.19 -4.06 4.76
C GLU A 309 -4.09 -5.27 4.49
N ASN A 310 -3.71 -6.20 3.62
CA ASN A 310 -4.51 -7.40 3.28
C ASN A 310 -4.53 -8.52 4.36
N PHE A 311 -4.64 -8.15 5.63
CA PHE A 311 -4.64 -9.09 6.78
C PHE A 311 -5.76 -10.14 6.72
N ASN A 312 -6.88 -9.85 6.06
CA ASN A 312 -8.03 -10.75 5.99
C ASN A 312 -7.71 -12.07 5.27
N GLY A 313 -6.75 -12.07 4.34
CA GLY A 313 -6.33 -13.26 3.60
C GLY A 313 -5.63 -14.31 4.46
N TYR A 314 -5.15 -13.94 5.65
CA TYR A 314 -4.41 -14.82 6.55
C TYR A 314 -5.31 -15.62 7.50
N PHE A 315 -6.59 -15.29 7.59
CA PHE A 315 -7.51 -15.91 8.53
C PHE A 315 -8.55 -16.75 7.81
N ARG A 316 -8.81 -17.93 8.37
CA ARG A 316 -10.04 -18.67 8.09
C ARG A 316 -11.07 -18.30 9.14
N ALA A 317 -12.19 -17.72 8.74
CA ALA A 317 -13.24 -17.22 9.65
C ALA A 317 -14.58 -17.90 9.34
N THR A 318 -15.64 -17.58 10.07
CA THR A 318 -16.98 -18.10 9.70
C THR A 318 -17.55 -17.31 8.51
N GLY A 319 -17.30 -16.00 8.46
CA GLY A 319 -17.76 -15.14 7.37
C GLY A 319 -19.27 -14.91 7.36
N THR A 320 -19.94 -15.08 8.50
CA THR A 320 -21.40 -15.07 8.56
C THR A 320 -21.96 -13.75 9.05
N SER A 321 -21.24 -13.07 9.96
CA SER A 321 -21.61 -11.77 10.49
C SER A 321 -21.42 -10.64 9.46
N ASP A 322 -22.16 -9.54 9.63
CA ASP A 322 -21.98 -8.34 8.79
C ASP A 322 -20.57 -7.74 8.96
N GLN A 323 -20.01 -7.85 10.17
CA GLN A 323 -18.65 -7.46 10.50
C GLN A 323 -17.63 -8.26 9.69
N GLU A 324 -17.68 -9.59 9.74
CA GLU A 324 -16.73 -10.43 8.99
C GLU A 324 -16.84 -10.20 7.48
N LYS A 325 -18.07 -10.15 6.95
CA LYS A 325 -18.33 -9.92 5.53
C LYS A 325 -17.73 -8.59 5.06
N ARG A 326 -17.88 -7.52 5.84
CA ARG A 326 -17.38 -6.17 5.49
C ARG A 326 -15.86 -6.07 5.45
N TYR A 327 -15.16 -6.98 6.14
CA TYR A 327 -13.70 -7.10 6.12
C TYR A 327 -13.21 -8.24 5.20
N GLY A 328 -14.10 -8.84 4.40
CA GLY A 328 -13.72 -9.90 3.45
C GLY A 328 -13.28 -11.22 4.10
N LEU A 329 -13.71 -11.47 5.34
CA LEU A 329 -13.44 -12.72 6.07
C LEU A 329 -14.46 -13.79 5.67
N ALA A 330 -14.01 -15.03 5.47
CA ALA A 330 -14.85 -16.14 4.99
C ALA A 330 -14.35 -17.52 5.47
N ASP A 331 -15.25 -18.51 5.47
CA ASP A 331 -14.88 -19.92 5.67
C ASP A 331 -14.32 -20.51 4.37
N LYS A 332 -13.06 -20.19 4.12
CA LYS A 332 -12.25 -20.75 3.04
C LYS A 332 -10.82 -20.95 3.52
N ALA A 333 -10.03 -21.75 2.80
CA ALA A 333 -8.60 -21.83 3.04
C ALA A 333 -7.99 -20.43 3.00
N SER A 334 -7.17 -20.10 4.00
CA SER A 334 -6.41 -18.85 3.99
C SER A 334 -5.39 -18.87 2.84
N THR A 335 -4.90 -17.70 2.43
CA THR A 335 -3.93 -17.56 1.34
C THR A 335 -2.69 -18.42 1.56
N TYR A 336 -2.23 -18.52 2.82
CA TYR A 336 -0.98 -19.20 3.17
C TYR A 336 -1.18 -20.51 3.93
N GLY A 337 -2.41 -20.86 4.34
CA GLY A 337 -2.69 -22.11 5.05
C GLY A 337 -2.10 -22.18 6.46
N TRP A 338 -1.80 -21.05 7.10
CA TRP A 338 -1.16 -21.01 8.43
C TRP A 338 -2.02 -21.60 9.54
N GLU A 339 -3.34 -21.67 9.36
CA GLU A 339 -4.25 -22.37 10.27
C GLU A 339 -3.89 -23.85 10.47
N ALA A 340 -3.12 -24.45 9.55
CA ALA A 340 -2.65 -25.83 9.66
C ALA A 340 -1.53 -26.02 10.70
N ILE A 341 -0.77 -24.97 11.02
CA ILE A 341 0.39 -25.03 11.92
C ILE A 341 0.27 -24.12 13.15
N GLU A 342 -0.62 -23.13 13.09
CA GLU A 342 -0.80 -22.12 14.13
C GLU A 342 -2.31 -21.85 14.32
N PRO A 343 -2.96 -22.48 15.33
CA PRO A 343 -4.42 -22.47 15.50
C PRO A 343 -5.08 -21.10 15.59
N ARG A 344 -4.36 -20.04 15.99
CA ARG A 344 -4.94 -18.70 16.09
C ARG A 344 -5.40 -18.13 14.74
N PHE A 345 -4.89 -18.63 13.62
CA PHE A 345 -5.35 -18.24 12.28
C PHE A 345 -6.67 -18.92 11.87
N ASP A 346 -7.20 -19.85 12.68
CA ASP A 346 -8.55 -20.40 12.53
C ASP A 346 -9.55 -19.72 13.48
N ALA A 347 -10.12 -18.61 13.00
CA ALA A 347 -11.10 -17.81 13.74
C ALA A 347 -12.51 -18.43 13.76
N ARG A 348 -12.70 -19.67 13.27
CA ARG A 348 -13.95 -20.42 13.47
C ARG A 348 -14.02 -21.03 14.87
N SER A 349 -12.86 -21.22 15.50
CA SER A 349 -12.78 -21.63 16.90
C SER A 349 -13.23 -20.49 17.83
N ALA A 350 -14.00 -20.82 18.87
CA ALA A 350 -14.39 -19.85 19.89
C ALA A 350 -13.18 -19.22 20.61
N ASP A 351 -12.07 -19.96 20.72
CA ASP A 351 -10.84 -19.50 21.37
C ASP A 351 -10.17 -18.34 20.62
N TYR A 352 -10.36 -18.26 19.30
CA TYR A 352 -9.66 -17.32 18.40
C TYR A 352 -10.61 -16.53 17.50
N ALA A 353 -11.92 -16.51 17.82
CA ALA A 353 -12.92 -15.79 17.03
C ALA A 353 -12.60 -14.29 16.84
N ASN A 354 -11.93 -13.69 17.83
CA ASN A 354 -11.49 -12.29 17.79
C ASN A 354 -10.05 -12.10 17.29
N GLU A 355 -9.30 -13.15 16.95
CA GLU A 355 -7.93 -12.99 16.45
C GLU A 355 -7.86 -12.06 15.23
N PRO A 356 -8.77 -12.15 14.22
CA PRO A 356 -8.76 -11.21 13.11
C PRO A 356 -8.96 -9.75 13.53
N ASN A 357 -9.64 -9.48 14.65
CA ASN A 357 -9.87 -8.12 15.16
C ASN A 357 -8.59 -7.47 15.72
N ARG A 358 -7.51 -8.24 15.89
CA ARG A 358 -6.21 -7.82 16.44
C ARG A 358 -5.20 -7.43 15.35
N PHE A 359 -5.64 -7.40 14.09
CA PHE A 359 -4.88 -7.02 12.90
C PHE A 359 -5.66 -6.02 12.05
N GLY A 360 -4.97 -5.35 11.13
CA GLY A 360 -5.51 -4.26 10.31
C GLY A 360 -5.32 -2.90 10.97
N TYR A 361 -4.24 -2.70 11.73
CA TYR A 361 -3.92 -1.44 12.40
C TYR A 361 -2.65 -0.83 11.85
N ILE A 362 -2.50 0.48 12.06
CA ILE A 362 -1.17 1.10 12.02
C ILE A 362 -0.35 0.58 13.20
N VAL A 363 0.81 0.01 12.88
CA VAL A 363 1.79 -0.43 13.87
C VAL A 363 2.94 0.56 13.98
N GLU A 364 3.44 0.78 15.20
CA GLU A 364 4.56 1.69 15.47
C GLU A 364 5.76 0.93 16.03
N ILE A 365 6.91 1.10 15.38
CA ILE A 365 8.18 0.42 15.68
C ILE A 365 9.22 1.47 16.04
N ASP A 366 9.99 1.23 17.10
CA ASP A 366 11.16 2.04 17.42
C ASP A 366 12.41 1.39 16.80
N PRO A 367 12.94 1.95 15.70
CA PRO A 367 14.09 1.37 15.01
C PRO A 367 15.40 1.55 15.80
N THR A 368 15.42 2.41 16.82
CA THR A 368 16.64 2.74 17.57
C THR A 368 16.87 1.86 18.79
N ASP A 369 15.83 1.15 19.23
CA ASP A 369 15.85 0.22 20.36
C ASP A 369 15.41 -1.18 19.91
N PRO A 370 16.34 -2.12 19.71
CA PRO A 370 16.04 -3.46 19.23
C PRO A 370 15.25 -4.30 20.24
N THR A 371 15.14 -3.86 21.51
CA THR A 371 14.41 -4.54 22.59
C THR A 371 13.02 -3.96 22.83
N SER A 372 12.70 -2.81 22.24
CA SER A 372 11.42 -2.14 22.39
C SER A 372 10.24 -3.03 21.96
N THR A 373 9.14 -3.03 22.71
CA THR A 373 7.91 -3.69 22.28
C THR A 373 7.16 -2.81 21.26
N PRO A 374 6.95 -3.28 20.01
CA PRO A 374 6.16 -2.55 19.03
C PRO A 374 4.71 -2.36 19.47
N ARG A 375 4.00 -1.40 18.87
CA ARG A 375 2.62 -1.03 19.26
C ARG A 375 1.65 -1.14 18.10
N LYS A 376 0.41 -1.56 18.36
CA LYS A 376 -0.73 -1.41 17.44
C LYS A 376 -1.64 -0.29 17.94
N HIS A 377 -1.95 0.70 17.10
CA HIS A 377 -2.70 1.90 17.50
C HIS A 377 -4.17 1.82 17.09
N THR A 378 -5.03 1.37 18.01
CA THR A 378 -6.46 1.22 17.73
C THR A 378 -7.16 2.55 17.44
N MET A 379 -6.63 3.67 17.94
CA MET A 379 -7.21 5.00 17.75
C MET A 379 -7.19 5.47 16.27
N LEU A 380 -6.33 4.88 15.43
CA LEU A 380 -6.31 5.12 13.98
C LEU A 380 -7.31 4.22 13.22
N GLY A 381 -8.06 3.38 13.94
CA GLY A 381 -9.07 2.49 13.38
C GLY A 381 -8.50 1.22 12.76
N ARG A 382 -9.36 0.21 12.57
CA ARG A 382 -9.04 -1.06 11.93
C ARG A 382 -9.49 -1.09 10.47
N LEU A 383 -8.54 -1.14 9.53
CA LEU A 383 -8.72 -1.02 8.08
C LEU A 383 -7.75 -1.98 7.35
N LYS A 384 -7.76 -1.98 6.02
CA LYS A 384 -6.60 -2.42 5.24
C LYS A 384 -5.71 -1.20 5.03
N HIS A 385 -4.93 -0.88 6.05
CA HIS A 385 -4.09 0.32 6.00
C HIS A 385 -2.97 0.10 5.00
N GLU A 386 -2.91 0.93 3.98
CA GLU A 386 -1.69 1.07 3.17
C GLU A 386 -0.51 1.47 4.08
N GLY A 387 -0.68 2.55 4.83
CA GLY A 387 0.33 3.14 5.69
C GLY A 387 -0.20 4.36 6.42
N ALA A 388 0.69 5.08 7.11
CA ALA A 388 0.34 6.33 7.76
C ALA A 388 1.52 7.31 7.72
N ASN A 389 1.28 8.49 7.16
CA ASN A 389 2.23 9.59 7.20
C ASN A 389 1.71 10.72 8.10
N VAL A 390 2.65 11.33 8.83
CA VAL A 390 2.37 12.27 9.91
C VAL A 390 2.85 13.67 9.57
N VAL A 391 2.03 14.67 9.90
CA VAL A 391 2.40 16.08 9.93
C VAL A 391 2.11 16.68 11.31
N ILE A 392 2.89 17.69 11.69
CA ILE A 392 2.61 18.50 12.89
C ILE A 392 1.87 19.74 12.43
N ALA A 393 0.59 19.87 12.81
CA ALA A 393 -0.18 21.08 12.55
C ALA A 393 0.41 22.28 13.30
N GLU A 394 0.13 23.50 12.85
CA GLU A 394 0.64 24.74 13.47
C GLU A 394 0.31 24.85 14.96
N ASN A 395 -0.84 24.33 15.38
CA ASN A 395 -1.27 24.25 16.78
C ASN A 395 -0.55 23.15 17.61
N GLY A 396 0.44 22.48 17.02
CA GLY A 396 1.26 21.44 17.62
C GLY A 396 0.62 20.06 17.68
N LYS A 397 -0.60 19.87 17.15
CA LYS A 397 -1.22 18.54 17.06
C LYS A 397 -0.51 17.68 16.01
N VAL A 398 -0.30 16.42 16.35
CA VAL A 398 0.01 15.37 15.36
C VAL A 398 -1.24 15.05 14.57
N VAL A 399 -1.12 15.03 13.25
CA VAL A 399 -2.15 14.60 12.31
C VAL A 399 -1.59 13.47 11.46
N ALA A 400 -2.34 12.38 11.31
CA ALA A 400 -1.99 11.26 10.44
C ALA A 400 -3.07 11.06 9.38
N TYR A 401 -2.66 10.81 8.14
CA TYR A 401 -3.55 10.48 7.04
C TYR A 401 -3.31 9.04 6.61
N THR A 402 -4.39 8.29 6.33
CA THR A 402 -4.32 6.88 5.95
C THR A 402 -5.34 6.53 4.88
N GLY A 403 -4.92 5.73 3.90
CA GLY A 403 -5.79 5.07 2.92
C GLY A 403 -6.31 3.73 3.45
N ASP A 404 -7.47 3.30 2.95
CA ASP A 404 -7.99 1.95 3.10
C ASP A 404 -8.04 1.30 1.71
N ASP A 405 -7.06 0.44 1.44
CA ASP A 405 -6.84 -0.09 0.10
C ASP A 405 -7.82 -1.23 -0.23
N GLU A 406 -9.04 -0.85 -0.54
CA GLU A 406 -10.01 -1.73 -1.16
C GLU A 406 -10.93 -0.93 -2.09
N ARG A 407 -11.42 -1.59 -3.15
CA ARG A 407 -12.35 -0.93 -4.08
C ARG A 407 -13.55 -0.41 -3.29
N PHE A 408 -13.83 0.87 -3.47
CA PHE A 408 -14.92 1.59 -2.84
C PHE A 408 -14.76 1.87 -1.34
N ASP A 409 -13.61 1.58 -0.74
CA ASP A 409 -13.34 2.02 0.63
C ASP A 409 -12.87 3.49 0.67
N TYR A 410 -12.30 3.94 1.78
CA TYR A 410 -12.34 5.34 2.18
C TYR A 410 -10.97 5.91 2.53
N LEU A 411 -10.89 7.24 2.58
CA LEU A 411 -9.74 7.99 3.07
C LEU A 411 -10.00 8.49 4.51
N TYR A 412 -9.00 8.39 5.39
CA TYR A 412 -9.14 8.73 6.81
C TYR A 412 -8.12 9.77 7.29
N LYS A 413 -8.50 10.45 8.38
CA LYS A 413 -7.64 11.40 9.11
C LYS A 413 -7.74 11.17 10.60
N PHE A 414 -6.59 11.10 11.26
CA PHE A 414 -6.46 11.13 12.71
C PHE A 414 -5.88 12.46 13.17
N VAL A 415 -6.39 13.02 14.27
CA VAL A 415 -5.84 14.20 14.96
C VAL A 415 -5.62 13.86 16.43
N SER A 416 -4.38 13.93 16.89
CA SER A 416 -4.00 13.63 18.27
C SER A 416 -4.68 14.54 19.30
N LYS A 417 -4.87 14.01 20.51
CA LYS A 417 -5.29 14.80 21.68
C LYS A 417 -4.13 15.59 22.27
N GLY A 418 -2.94 15.01 22.28
CA GLY A 418 -1.72 15.66 22.79
C GLY A 418 -1.12 16.66 21.79
N THR A 419 0.01 17.25 22.14
CA THR A 419 0.82 18.09 21.25
C THR A 419 2.25 17.55 21.20
N TYR A 420 2.84 17.61 20.01
CA TYR A 420 4.23 17.24 19.78
C TYR A 420 5.18 18.09 20.63
N SER A 421 6.22 17.44 21.16
CA SER A 421 7.25 18.08 21.97
C SER A 421 8.63 17.65 21.47
N PRO A 422 9.40 18.51 20.78
CA PRO A 422 10.73 18.17 20.28
C PRO A 422 11.69 17.66 21.36
N SER A 423 11.51 18.14 22.60
CA SER A 423 12.34 17.80 23.76
C SER A 423 11.85 16.60 24.57
N ASN A 424 10.69 16.01 24.26
CA ASN A 424 10.10 14.95 25.08
C ASN A 424 9.59 13.79 24.21
N ARG A 425 10.53 12.94 23.78
CA ARG A 425 10.23 11.74 23.00
C ARG A 425 9.26 10.79 23.72
N ALA A 426 9.43 10.59 25.03
CA ALA A 426 8.55 9.70 25.80
C ALA A 426 7.08 10.13 25.74
N LYS A 427 6.81 11.44 25.81
CA LYS A 427 5.47 12.01 25.57
C LYS A 427 5.00 11.76 24.15
N ASN A 428 5.88 11.92 23.16
CA ASN A 428 5.52 11.77 21.75
C ASN A 428 5.09 10.34 21.38
N LEU A 429 5.67 9.32 22.03
CA LEU A 429 5.27 7.91 21.86
C LEU A 429 3.82 7.62 22.30
N GLN A 430 3.14 8.57 22.95
CA GLN A 430 1.72 8.47 23.33
C GLN A 430 0.78 9.23 22.37
N LEU A 431 1.29 9.96 21.38
CA LEU A 431 0.45 10.88 20.58
C LEU A 431 -0.55 10.19 19.67
N LEU A 432 -0.30 8.92 19.31
CA LEU A 432 -1.19 8.12 18.49
C LEU A 432 -2.20 7.30 19.31
N THR A 433 -2.11 7.30 20.65
CA THR A 433 -2.98 6.48 21.50
C THR A 433 -4.32 7.15 21.82
N GLU A 434 -4.40 8.48 21.74
CA GLU A 434 -5.63 9.24 22.02
C GLU A 434 -5.80 10.39 21.03
N GLY A 435 -7.02 10.56 20.52
CA GLY A 435 -7.34 11.67 19.63
C GLY A 435 -8.75 11.61 19.06
N SER A 436 -8.86 12.07 17.81
CA SER A 436 -10.09 12.07 17.03
C SER A 436 -9.84 11.42 15.68
N LEU A 437 -10.75 10.56 15.24
CA LEU A 437 -10.71 9.86 13.96
C LEU A 437 -11.84 10.37 13.06
N TYR A 438 -11.51 10.61 11.80
CA TYR A 438 -12.41 11.14 10.78
C TYR A 438 -12.29 10.33 9.49
N VAL A 439 -13.34 10.38 8.67
CA VAL A 439 -13.38 9.81 7.32
C VAL A 439 -13.78 10.89 6.30
N ALA A 440 -13.21 10.84 5.10
CA ALA A 440 -13.43 11.84 4.08
C ALA A 440 -14.80 11.72 3.39
N ARG A 441 -15.41 12.87 3.09
CA ARG A 441 -16.46 13.03 2.10
C ARG A 441 -16.06 14.10 1.11
N PHE A 442 -16.05 13.75 -0.17
CA PHE A 442 -15.70 14.64 -1.28
C PHE A 442 -16.96 15.14 -2.00
N HIS A 443 -16.86 16.36 -2.52
CA HIS A 443 -17.85 17.02 -3.36
C HIS A 443 -17.13 17.66 -4.56
N GLY A 444 -17.53 17.29 -5.76
CA GLY A 444 -17.12 17.95 -7.00
C GLY A 444 -17.86 19.27 -7.23
N ASP A 445 -17.22 20.24 -7.88
CA ASP A 445 -17.82 21.50 -8.28
C ASP A 445 -18.04 21.66 -9.81
N SER A 446 -17.65 20.67 -10.62
CA SER A 446 -17.99 20.61 -12.04
C SER A 446 -19.50 20.36 -12.27
N PRO A 447 -20.05 20.75 -13.44
CA PRO A 447 -21.40 20.39 -13.83
C PRO A 447 -21.59 18.87 -13.81
N ALA A 448 -22.54 18.37 -13.01
CA ALA A 448 -22.73 16.93 -12.81
C ALA A 448 -23.01 16.13 -14.11
N ALA A 449 -23.53 16.79 -15.16
CA ALA A 449 -23.75 16.17 -16.45
C ALA A 449 -22.45 15.91 -17.25
N GLU A 450 -21.34 16.57 -16.90
CA GLU A 450 -20.03 16.40 -17.52
C GLU A 450 -19.23 15.25 -16.88
N ILE A 451 -19.63 14.81 -15.68
CA ILE A 451 -19.04 13.66 -15.00
C ILE A 451 -19.81 12.39 -15.37
N ASP A 452 -19.63 11.93 -16.61
CA ASP A 452 -20.30 10.76 -17.19
C ASP A 452 -19.49 9.44 -17.05
N GLY A 453 -18.31 9.53 -16.43
CA GLY A 453 -17.40 8.40 -16.23
C GLY A 453 -16.47 8.12 -17.41
N THR A 454 -16.44 8.99 -18.44
CA THR A 454 -15.42 8.89 -19.51
C THR A 454 -14.03 9.35 -19.06
N GLY A 455 -13.94 10.08 -17.94
CA GLY A 455 -12.72 10.77 -17.53
C GLY A 455 -12.38 11.97 -18.42
N THR A 456 -13.33 12.45 -19.22
CA THR A 456 -13.16 13.68 -20.00
C THR A 456 -12.98 14.85 -19.04
N LEU A 457 -11.98 15.68 -19.29
CA LEU A 457 -11.74 16.88 -18.50
C LEU A 457 -12.98 17.81 -18.58
N PRO A 458 -13.55 18.25 -17.46
CA PRO A 458 -14.68 19.17 -17.44
C PRO A 458 -14.38 20.50 -18.12
N SER A 459 -15.43 21.22 -18.49
CA SER A 459 -15.34 22.46 -19.27
C SER A 459 -14.66 23.63 -18.54
N ASP A 460 -14.58 23.59 -17.21
CA ASP A 460 -13.78 24.52 -16.40
C ASP A 460 -12.28 24.19 -16.38
N GLY A 461 -11.90 23.06 -16.99
CA GLY A 461 -10.53 22.64 -17.20
C GLY A 461 -9.90 21.90 -16.02
N LYS A 462 -10.66 21.47 -15.01
CA LYS A 462 -10.14 20.79 -13.82
C LYS A 462 -11.10 19.71 -13.32
N PHE A 463 -10.54 18.79 -12.54
CA PHE A 463 -11.33 17.95 -11.64
C PHE A 463 -11.04 18.47 -10.24
N ASP A 464 -11.99 19.18 -9.62
CA ASP A 464 -11.81 19.79 -8.31
C ASP A 464 -13.09 19.92 -7.50
N GLY A 465 -12.94 20.50 -6.30
CA GLY A 465 -14.06 20.80 -5.43
C GLY A 465 -13.65 20.98 -3.98
N TYR A 466 -14.56 20.58 -3.09
CA TYR A 466 -14.39 20.67 -1.64
C TYR A 466 -14.74 19.36 -0.95
N GLY A 467 -14.41 19.25 0.32
CA GLY A 467 -14.73 18.08 1.11
C GLY A 467 -14.76 18.35 2.60
N GLN A 468 -15.14 17.31 3.33
CA GLN A 468 -15.31 17.35 4.78
C GLN A 468 -14.72 16.10 5.43
N TRP A 469 -14.10 16.28 6.58
CA TRP A 469 -13.69 15.21 7.48
C TRP A 469 -14.85 14.91 8.44
N ILE A 470 -15.60 13.85 8.14
CA ILE A 470 -16.75 13.41 8.94
C ILE A 470 -16.25 12.71 10.20
N PRO A 471 -16.69 13.13 11.40
CA PRO A 471 -16.17 12.56 12.64
C PRO A 471 -16.70 11.16 12.90
N LEU A 472 -15.80 10.23 13.25
CA LEU A 472 -16.12 8.89 13.74
C LEU A 472 -15.96 8.82 15.28
N VAL A 473 -14.83 9.32 15.77
CA VAL A 473 -14.55 9.48 17.22
C VAL A 473 -14.00 10.89 17.44
N VAL A 474 -14.51 11.60 18.44
CA VAL A 474 -13.98 12.91 18.83
C VAL A 474 -13.93 13.01 20.35
N ASN A 475 -12.76 13.36 20.88
CA ASN A 475 -12.53 13.54 22.32
C ASN A 475 -13.00 12.33 23.14
N GLY A 476 -12.65 11.12 22.69
CA GLY A 476 -13.01 9.86 23.37
C GLY A 476 -14.50 9.52 23.33
N ARG A 477 -15.26 10.08 22.39
CA ARG A 477 -16.69 9.78 22.20
C ARG A 477 -16.98 9.37 20.77
N SER A 478 -17.73 8.29 20.62
CA SER A 478 -18.30 7.90 19.33
C SER A 478 -19.21 9.01 18.79
N LYS A 479 -19.13 9.22 17.48
CA LYS A 479 -20.01 10.11 16.70
C LYS A 479 -20.90 9.33 15.74
N VAL A 480 -20.85 8.00 15.79
CA VAL A 480 -21.66 7.11 14.97
C VAL A 480 -22.79 6.54 15.83
N SER A 481 -24.02 6.75 15.39
CA SER A 481 -25.21 6.33 16.12
C SER A 481 -25.23 4.80 16.31
N GLY A 482 -25.45 4.38 17.56
CA GLY A 482 -25.55 2.96 17.92
C GLY A 482 -24.22 2.20 17.90
N MET A 483 -23.08 2.88 18.01
CA MET A 483 -21.76 2.25 18.14
C MET A 483 -21.00 2.90 19.30
N SER A 484 -20.42 2.08 20.17
CA SER A 484 -19.41 2.46 21.17
C SER A 484 -18.11 2.94 20.51
N VAL A 485 -17.17 3.47 21.30
CA VAL A 485 -15.86 3.90 20.75
C VAL A 485 -15.07 2.68 20.27
N GLU A 486 -15.11 1.60 21.05
CA GLU A 486 -14.46 0.34 20.78
C GLU A 486 -15.00 -0.28 19.47
N GLU A 487 -16.32 -0.32 19.30
CA GLU A 487 -16.93 -0.78 18.05
C GLU A 487 -16.58 0.13 16.86
N VAL A 488 -16.54 1.45 17.04
CA VAL A 488 -16.12 2.36 15.96
C VAL A 488 -14.68 2.10 15.53
N LEU A 489 -13.78 1.77 16.46
CA LEU A 489 -12.37 1.57 16.16
C LEU A 489 -12.04 0.15 15.64
N VAL A 490 -12.77 -0.88 16.07
CA VAL A 490 -12.60 -2.27 15.59
C VAL A 490 -13.38 -2.51 14.28
N TYR A 491 -14.51 -1.83 14.11
CA TYR A 491 -15.38 -1.91 12.93
C TYR A 491 -15.45 -0.58 12.17
N THR A 492 -14.30 0.08 12.01
CA THR A 492 -14.17 1.40 11.38
C THR A 492 -14.85 1.51 10.03
N ARG A 493 -14.74 0.46 9.20
CA ARG A 493 -15.41 0.40 7.89
C ARG A 493 -16.94 0.53 8.00
N LEU A 494 -17.57 -0.20 8.93
CA LEU A 494 -19.01 -0.09 9.20
C LEU A 494 -19.39 1.28 9.79
N ALA A 495 -18.52 1.86 10.62
CA ALA A 495 -18.71 3.20 11.16
C ALA A 495 -18.66 4.27 10.06
N ALA A 496 -17.71 4.16 9.13
CA ALA A 496 -17.58 5.02 7.96
C ALA A 496 -18.73 4.85 6.96
N ASP A 497 -19.21 3.60 6.77
CA ASP A 497 -20.42 3.32 6.00
C ASP A 497 -21.61 4.13 6.54
N LYS A 498 -21.87 4.03 7.86
CA LYS A 498 -22.94 4.79 8.54
C LYS A 498 -22.73 6.30 8.50
N ALA A 499 -21.47 6.75 8.49
CA ALA A 499 -21.13 8.17 8.44
C ALA A 499 -21.31 8.78 7.03
N GLY A 500 -21.48 7.94 6.00
CA GLY A 500 -21.69 8.36 4.62
C GLY A 500 -20.42 8.87 3.94
N ALA A 501 -19.30 8.18 4.14
CA ALA A 501 -18.02 8.48 3.48
C ALA A 501 -18.10 8.31 1.96
N THR A 502 -17.24 9.01 1.20
CA THR A 502 -17.19 8.87 -0.26
C THR A 502 -16.41 7.62 -0.64
N LYS A 503 -17.04 6.72 -1.41
CA LYS A 503 -16.40 5.50 -1.94
C LYS A 503 -15.29 5.84 -2.95
N MET A 504 -14.05 5.55 -2.61
CA MET A 504 -12.86 5.88 -3.40
C MET A 504 -12.38 4.72 -4.27
N ASP A 505 -11.53 5.03 -5.25
CA ASP A 505 -10.86 4.05 -6.09
C ASP A 505 -9.52 3.60 -5.47
N ARG A 506 -9.60 2.77 -4.42
CA ARG A 506 -8.44 2.14 -3.73
C ARG A 506 -7.40 3.18 -3.28
N CYS A 507 -7.69 3.85 -2.16
CA CYS A 507 -6.72 4.76 -1.56
C CYS A 507 -5.54 3.94 -1.01
N GLU A 508 -4.41 3.98 -1.73
CA GLU A 508 -3.11 3.48 -1.28
C GLU A 508 -2.43 4.60 -0.48
N ASP A 509 -1.24 5.05 -0.88
CA ASP A 509 -0.42 5.88 0.00
C ASP A 509 -0.94 7.32 0.09
N VAL A 510 -0.75 7.92 1.26
CA VAL A 510 -1.18 9.28 1.56
C VAL A 510 -0.02 10.06 2.14
N GLN A 511 0.49 11.03 1.39
CA GLN A 511 1.71 11.75 1.74
C GLN A 511 1.45 13.27 1.87
N PRO A 512 1.55 13.85 3.08
CA PRO A 512 1.61 15.29 3.24
C PRO A 512 2.95 15.83 2.72
N SER A 513 2.88 16.92 1.95
CA SER A 513 4.07 17.61 1.45
C SER A 513 4.78 18.33 2.61
N PRO A 514 6.08 18.06 2.84
CA PRO A 514 6.84 18.78 3.85
C PRO A 514 7.10 20.25 3.47
N LYS A 515 6.80 20.64 2.22
CA LYS A 515 7.04 22.00 1.71
C LYS A 515 5.79 22.87 1.71
N THR A 516 4.65 22.31 1.29
CA THR A 516 3.41 23.08 1.11
C THR A 516 2.31 22.75 2.10
N GLY A 517 2.45 21.66 2.87
CA GLY A 517 1.37 21.14 3.72
C GLY A 517 0.20 20.52 2.95
N LYS A 518 0.19 20.56 1.62
CA LYS A 518 -0.84 19.85 0.83
C LYS A 518 -0.68 18.35 0.97
N VAL A 519 -1.79 17.60 0.95
CA VAL A 519 -1.81 16.15 1.12
C VAL A 519 -2.08 15.48 -0.23
N TYR A 520 -1.30 14.47 -0.57
CA TYR A 520 -1.43 13.74 -1.83
C TYR A 520 -1.87 12.31 -1.57
N VAL A 521 -2.84 11.83 -2.35
CA VAL A 521 -3.43 10.49 -2.20
C VAL A 521 -3.27 9.76 -3.51
N ALA A 522 -2.64 8.59 -3.47
CA ALA A 522 -2.64 7.66 -4.58
C ALA A 522 -3.95 6.85 -4.59
N CYS A 523 -4.62 6.84 -5.74
CA CYS A 523 -5.82 6.04 -5.97
C CYS A 523 -5.54 5.09 -7.13
N THR A 524 -5.12 3.87 -6.81
CA THR A 524 -4.42 3.02 -7.77
C THR A 524 -5.29 2.53 -8.92
N ASN A 525 -6.54 2.13 -8.66
CA ASN A 525 -7.52 1.71 -9.67
C ASN A 525 -8.85 1.26 -9.03
N ASN A 526 -9.89 1.17 -9.86
CA ASN A 526 -11.14 0.50 -9.53
C ASN A 526 -11.86 -0.03 -10.78
N SER A 527 -11.62 -1.31 -11.07
CA SER A 527 -12.23 -2.00 -12.20
C SER A 527 -13.75 -2.16 -12.14
N GLN A 528 -14.39 -1.90 -10.99
CA GLN A 528 -15.82 -2.04 -10.80
C GLN A 528 -16.56 -0.70 -10.83
N ARG A 529 -15.85 0.45 -10.84
CA ARG A 529 -16.46 1.78 -10.90
C ARG A 529 -17.42 1.91 -12.07
N GLY A 530 -18.64 2.39 -11.82
CA GLY A 530 -19.66 2.60 -12.85
C GLY A 530 -20.22 1.33 -13.49
N THR A 531 -19.81 0.13 -13.04
CA THR A 531 -20.42 -1.11 -13.53
C THR A 531 -21.79 -1.33 -12.87
N THR A 532 -22.62 -2.20 -13.46
CA THR A 532 -23.98 -2.46 -12.98
C THR A 532 -24.02 -2.79 -11.48
N GLY A 533 -24.84 -2.04 -10.72
CA GLY A 533 -25.02 -2.24 -9.28
C GLY A 533 -23.82 -1.77 -8.43
N LYS A 534 -22.88 -1.02 -9.00
CA LYS A 534 -21.75 -0.40 -8.31
C LYS A 534 -21.86 1.11 -8.31
N ALA A 535 -21.08 1.76 -7.45
CA ALA A 535 -21.09 3.22 -7.35
C ALA A 535 -20.70 3.83 -8.71
N PRO A 536 -21.42 4.87 -9.19
CA PRO A 536 -21.11 5.54 -10.44
C PRO A 536 -19.76 6.27 -10.36
N ALA A 537 -19.24 6.70 -11.51
CA ALA A 537 -18.22 7.74 -11.53
C ALA A 537 -18.75 9.02 -10.86
N ASP A 538 -17.87 9.67 -10.12
CA ASP A 538 -18.04 11.01 -9.59
C ASP A 538 -16.74 11.79 -9.84
N GLU A 539 -16.72 13.10 -9.57
CA GLU A 539 -15.58 13.92 -9.95
C GLU A 539 -14.24 13.50 -9.31
N PRO A 540 -14.16 13.10 -8.02
CA PRO A 540 -12.92 12.57 -7.48
C PRO A 540 -12.57 11.19 -8.05
N ASN A 541 -13.52 10.42 -8.59
CA ASN A 541 -13.29 9.11 -9.23
C ASN A 541 -13.87 9.10 -10.66
N PRO A 542 -13.27 9.84 -11.61
CA PRO A 542 -13.98 10.31 -12.82
C PRO A 542 -14.10 9.27 -13.95
N ARG A 543 -13.63 8.03 -13.74
CA ARG A 543 -13.56 7.01 -14.79
C ARG A 543 -14.32 5.74 -14.42
N ASN A 544 -15.23 5.33 -15.30
CA ASN A 544 -15.83 4.00 -15.27
C ASN A 544 -14.74 2.95 -15.54
N THR A 545 -14.81 1.83 -14.83
CA THR A 545 -13.84 0.74 -14.94
C THR A 545 -12.39 1.22 -14.87
N ASN A 546 -12.10 2.20 -14.01
CA ASN A 546 -10.80 2.83 -13.87
C ASN A 546 -9.70 1.78 -13.68
N ARG A 547 -8.82 1.62 -14.68
CA ARG A 547 -7.70 0.67 -14.65
C ARG A 547 -6.35 1.32 -14.42
N ASP A 548 -6.26 2.65 -14.55
CA ASP A 548 -4.98 3.33 -14.46
C ASP A 548 -4.79 4.16 -13.20
N GLY A 549 -5.86 4.49 -12.48
CA GLY A 549 -5.76 5.26 -11.25
C GLY A 549 -5.59 6.75 -11.45
N HIS A 550 -5.42 7.46 -10.35
CA HIS A 550 -5.26 8.91 -10.31
C HIS A 550 -4.58 9.33 -9.00
N VAL A 551 -4.16 10.60 -8.93
CA VAL A 551 -3.59 11.19 -7.71
C VAL A 551 -4.39 12.42 -7.34
N ILE A 552 -4.90 12.45 -6.11
CA ILE A 552 -5.64 13.58 -5.53
C ILE A 552 -4.68 14.47 -4.76
N GLU A 553 -4.79 15.79 -4.91
CA GLU A 553 -4.18 16.81 -4.05
C GLU A 553 -5.26 17.44 -3.18
N ILE A 554 -5.10 17.38 -1.86
CA ILE A 554 -5.97 17.98 -0.85
C ILE A 554 -5.25 19.20 -0.26
N THR A 555 -5.98 20.30 -0.13
CA THR A 555 -5.57 21.50 0.59
C THR A 555 -6.51 21.67 1.78
N GLU A 556 -6.01 21.43 2.98
CA GLU A 556 -6.75 21.69 4.22
C GLU A 556 -7.08 23.19 4.33
N ASP A 557 -8.25 23.51 4.86
CA ASP A 557 -8.71 24.90 5.00
C ASP A 557 -7.72 25.72 5.83
N ASP A 558 -7.36 26.91 5.31
CA ASP A 558 -6.32 27.78 5.86
C ASP A 558 -4.96 27.10 6.13
N GLY A 559 -4.69 25.93 5.52
CA GLY A 559 -3.50 25.13 5.82
C GLY A 559 -3.53 24.43 7.19
N ASP A 560 -4.64 24.50 7.93
CA ASP A 560 -4.78 23.85 9.22
C ASP A 560 -5.15 22.37 9.05
N HIS A 561 -4.16 21.50 9.23
CA HIS A 561 -4.35 20.04 9.21
C HIS A 561 -5.35 19.52 10.25
N THR A 562 -5.76 20.32 11.25
CA THR A 562 -6.83 19.97 12.19
C THR A 562 -8.23 20.40 11.75
N SER A 563 -8.33 21.12 10.62
CA SER A 563 -9.59 21.53 10.00
C SER A 563 -10.49 20.33 9.68
N ARG A 564 -11.80 20.58 9.55
CA ARG A 564 -12.77 19.56 9.14
C ARG A 564 -13.27 19.75 7.72
N VAL A 565 -12.73 20.72 7.01
CA VAL A 565 -13.08 21.01 5.63
C VAL A 565 -11.80 21.21 4.82
N PHE A 566 -11.87 20.91 3.54
CA PHE A 566 -10.74 20.99 2.65
C PHE A 566 -11.20 21.30 1.23
N ARG A 567 -10.28 21.79 0.40
CA ARG A 567 -10.40 21.78 -1.06
C ARG A 567 -9.59 20.62 -1.63
N TRP A 568 -9.93 20.17 -2.83
CA TRP A 568 -9.18 19.11 -3.49
C TRP A 568 -9.14 19.33 -5.00
N ASN A 569 -8.15 18.77 -5.69
CA ASN A 569 -8.10 18.64 -7.15
C ASN A 569 -7.38 17.35 -7.55
N LEU A 570 -7.63 16.82 -8.75
CA LEU A 570 -6.79 15.77 -9.32
C LEU A 570 -5.55 16.37 -9.96
N VAL A 571 -4.37 15.89 -9.58
CA VAL A 571 -3.10 16.31 -10.23
C VAL A 571 -2.71 15.39 -11.37
N ILE A 572 -3.12 14.12 -11.29
CA ILE A 572 -2.88 13.12 -12.32
C ILE A 572 -4.16 12.29 -12.49
N VAL A 573 -4.65 12.16 -13.72
CA VAL A 573 -5.49 11.04 -14.16
C VAL A 573 -4.61 10.20 -15.06
N ALA A 574 -4.18 9.05 -14.55
CA ALA A 574 -3.09 8.28 -15.12
C ALA A 574 -3.51 7.48 -16.36
N GLY A 575 -2.51 7.00 -17.11
CA GLY A 575 -2.62 6.25 -18.36
C GLY A 575 -1.47 6.60 -19.31
N ASP A 576 -1.43 5.92 -20.45
CA ASP A 576 -0.54 6.31 -21.55
C ASP A 576 -1.20 7.42 -22.40
N PRO A 577 -0.68 8.65 -22.42
CA PRO A 577 -1.26 9.75 -23.19
C PRO A 577 -1.29 9.50 -24.70
N ALA A 578 -0.46 8.60 -25.23
CA ALA A 578 -0.45 8.26 -26.65
C ALA A 578 -1.67 7.40 -27.06
N THR A 579 -2.27 6.68 -26.12
CA THR A 579 -3.35 5.72 -26.38
C THR A 579 -4.62 6.00 -25.57
N ASN A 580 -4.53 6.81 -24.51
CA ASN A 580 -5.62 7.17 -23.63
C ASN A 580 -5.84 8.70 -23.59
N ALA A 581 -6.88 9.14 -24.29
CA ALA A 581 -7.26 10.55 -24.37
C ALA A 581 -7.78 11.14 -23.04
N SER A 582 -8.27 10.30 -22.11
CA SER A 582 -8.82 10.72 -20.80
C SER A 582 -7.76 11.06 -19.76
N THR A 583 -6.47 10.88 -20.08
CA THR A 583 -5.38 11.24 -19.18
C THR A 583 -5.37 12.74 -18.87
N TYR A 584 -4.89 13.13 -17.68
CA TYR A 584 -4.78 14.53 -17.27
C TYR A 584 -3.59 14.69 -16.34
N PHE A 585 -2.82 15.78 -16.49
CA PHE A 585 -1.57 15.99 -15.77
C PHE A 585 -1.46 17.43 -15.28
N ALA A 586 -2.47 17.89 -14.53
CA ALA A 586 -2.56 19.25 -13.99
C ALA A 586 -2.39 20.37 -15.05
N GLY A 587 -2.79 20.11 -16.30
CA GLY A 587 -2.66 21.02 -17.44
C GLY A 587 -1.33 20.95 -18.20
N TYR A 588 -0.38 20.10 -17.77
CA TYR A 588 0.88 19.92 -18.50
C TYR A 588 0.65 19.22 -19.86
N PRO A 589 1.44 19.55 -20.91
CA PRO A 589 1.29 18.92 -22.22
C PRO A 589 1.48 17.40 -22.18
N LYS A 590 0.44 16.66 -22.60
CA LYS A 590 0.39 15.19 -22.55
C LYS A 590 1.46 14.51 -23.41
N ASP A 591 1.91 15.16 -24.48
CA ASP A 591 2.96 14.67 -25.38
C ASP A 591 4.37 14.72 -24.77
N LYS A 592 4.51 15.31 -23.58
CA LYS A 592 5.79 15.50 -22.89
C LYS A 592 5.93 14.72 -21.60
N VAL A 593 4.93 13.91 -21.23
CA VAL A 593 4.97 13.12 -20.00
C VAL A 593 5.31 11.65 -20.26
N SER A 594 5.93 10.99 -19.29
CA SER A 594 6.05 9.54 -19.29
C SER A 594 4.68 8.88 -19.05
N PRO A 595 4.36 7.75 -19.71
CA PRO A 595 3.18 6.97 -19.38
C PRO A 595 3.32 6.44 -17.94
N ILE A 596 2.25 6.54 -17.17
CA ILE A 596 2.17 6.12 -15.77
C ILE A 596 0.80 5.52 -15.52
N SER A 597 0.69 4.51 -14.66
CA SER A 597 -0.57 3.86 -14.32
C SER A 597 -0.41 3.10 -13.00
N CYS A 598 -1.50 2.88 -12.28
CA CYS A 598 -1.53 2.31 -10.92
C CYS A 598 -0.54 3.02 -9.97
N PRO A 599 -0.68 4.35 -9.76
CA PRO A 599 0.13 5.04 -8.75
C PRO A 599 -0.16 4.43 -7.38
N ASP A 600 0.91 4.14 -6.66
CA ASP A 600 0.88 3.45 -5.37
C ASP A 600 1.60 4.30 -4.31
N ASN A 601 2.89 4.05 -4.03
CA ASN A 601 3.57 4.77 -2.96
C ASN A 601 3.99 6.19 -3.37
N LEU A 602 3.99 7.11 -2.41
CA LEU A 602 4.27 8.52 -2.61
C LEU A 602 5.41 9.01 -1.69
N ALA A 603 6.36 9.75 -2.26
CA ALA A 603 7.44 10.38 -1.49
C ALA A 603 7.74 11.80 -1.98
N PHE A 604 8.50 12.55 -1.18
CA PHE A 604 8.93 13.90 -1.54
C PHE A 604 10.46 14.01 -1.54
N ASP A 605 11.00 14.72 -2.52
CA ASP A 605 12.37 15.22 -2.45
C ASP A 605 12.48 16.52 -1.66
N SER A 606 13.71 16.97 -1.37
CA SER A 606 13.93 18.20 -0.63
C SER A 606 13.50 19.49 -1.36
N GLN A 607 13.08 19.40 -2.63
CA GLN A 607 12.57 20.52 -3.42
C GLN A 607 11.05 20.58 -3.45
N GLY A 608 10.38 19.57 -2.89
CA GLY A 608 8.93 19.43 -2.88
C GLY A 608 8.35 18.84 -4.16
N ASN A 609 9.16 18.16 -4.99
CA ASN A 609 8.60 17.35 -6.08
C ASN A 609 8.04 16.05 -5.50
N LEU A 610 6.90 15.61 -6.04
CA LEU A 610 6.30 14.32 -5.73
C LEU A 610 7.04 13.23 -6.48
N TRP A 611 7.30 12.12 -5.81
CA TRP A 611 7.83 10.90 -6.39
C TRP A 611 6.80 9.80 -6.22
N ILE A 612 6.50 9.09 -7.31
CA ILE A 612 5.38 8.14 -7.40
C ILE A 612 5.92 6.81 -7.86
N SER A 613 5.70 5.77 -7.06
CA SER A 613 5.91 4.38 -7.45
C SER A 613 4.66 3.78 -8.10
N THR A 614 4.81 2.69 -8.85
CA THR A 614 3.68 1.98 -9.48
C THR A 614 3.66 0.49 -9.15
N ASP A 615 2.45 -0.05 -8.95
CA ASP A 615 2.16 -1.50 -8.77
C ASP A 615 1.20 -1.99 -9.85
N GLY A 616 1.69 -2.83 -10.75
CA GLY A 616 0.83 -3.69 -11.56
C GLY A 616 0.18 -2.96 -12.74
N GLN A 617 0.98 -2.15 -13.44
CA GLN A 617 0.57 -1.43 -14.63
C GLN A 617 -0.27 -2.28 -15.64
N PRO A 618 -1.41 -1.78 -16.15
CA PRO A 618 -2.38 -2.56 -16.91
C PRO A 618 -1.93 -2.89 -18.34
N SER A 619 -2.66 -3.79 -19.02
CA SER A 619 -2.29 -4.29 -20.35
C SER A 619 -2.29 -3.23 -21.43
N SER A 620 -2.96 -2.12 -21.18
CA SER A 620 -2.97 -0.96 -22.06
C SER A 620 -1.60 -0.28 -22.12
N ILE A 621 -0.75 -0.45 -21.10
CA ILE A 621 0.57 0.21 -21.03
C ILE A 621 1.72 -0.71 -21.45
N GLN A 622 1.72 -1.99 -21.04
CA GLN A 622 2.78 -2.98 -21.32
C GLN A 622 4.22 -2.51 -20.96
N LYS A 623 4.38 -1.77 -19.85
CA LYS A 623 5.66 -1.28 -19.35
C LYS A 623 6.00 -1.84 -17.99
N ASN A 624 7.30 -1.93 -17.66
CA ASN A 624 7.75 -2.22 -16.31
C ASN A 624 7.34 -1.13 -15.32
N ASP A 625 7.04 -1.55 -14.09
CA ASP A 625 6.84 -0.65 -12.97
C ASP A 625 8.08 0.17 -12.69
N GLY A 626 7.88 1.33 -12.07
CA GLY A 626 8.95 2.28 -11.92
C GLY A 626 8.66 3.38 -10.92
N LEU A 627 9.64 4.27 -10.81
CA LEU A 627 9.56 5.47 -9.99
C LEU A 627 9.55 6.70 -10.89
N PHE A 628 8.62 7.62 -10.63
CA PHE A 628 8.37 8.80 -11.45
C PHE A 628 8.49 10.05 -10.60
N LYS A 629 9.11 11.11 -11.13
CA LYS A 629 9.16 12.43 -10.52
C LYS A 629 8.10 13.34 -11.15
N VAL A 630 7.41 14.12 -10.32
CA VAL A 630 6.39 15.08 -10.72
C VAL A 630 6.57 16.40 -9.96
N PRO A 631 7.00 17.48 -10.63
CA PRO A 631 6.95 18.82 -10.05
C PRO A 631 5.49 19.21 -9.76
N LEU A 632 5.27 19.86 -8.62
CA LEU A 632 3.93 20.25 -8.16
C LEU A 632 3.68 21.77 -8.23
N GLU A 633 4.69 22.56 -8.55
CA GLU A 633 4.58 24.02 -8.61
C GLU A 633 5.24 24.56 -9.87
N GLY A 634 4.82 25.77 -10.27
CA GLY A 634 5.40 26.47 -11.41
C GLY A 634 5.04 25.87 -12.78
N PRO A 635 5.78 26.25 -13.85
CA PRO A 635 5.47 25.86 -15.23
C PRO A 635 5.56 24.35 -15.50
N GLU A 636 6.28 23.62 -14.66
CA GLU A 636 6.49 22.18 -14.78
C GLU A 636 5.47 21.36 -13.97
N ARG A 637 4.45 22.01 -13.35
CA ARG A 637 3.43 21.31 -12.57
C ARG A 637 2.76 20.23 -13.43
N GLY A 638 2.82 18.98 -12.96
CA GLY A 638 2.25 17.83 -13.66
C GLY A 638 3.18 17.19 -14.71
N HIS A 639 4.41 17.66 -14.88
CA HIS A 639 5.39 17.00 -15.76
C HIS A 639 5.83 15.67 -15.14
N VAL A 640 5.21 14.57 -15.55
CA VAL A 640 5.56 13.22 -15.09
C VAL A 640 6.80 12.72 -15.83
N GLN A 641 7.84 12.36 -15.07
CA GLN A 641 9.15 12.01 -15.58
C GLN A 641 9.62 10.67 -14.99
N GLN A 642 9.70 9.61 -15.80
CA GLN A 642 10.19 8.31 -15.31
C GLN A 642 11.68 8.36 -14.97
N PHE A 643 12.03 8.04 -13.73
CA PHE A 643 13.39 8.00 -13.23
C PHE A 643 13.99 6.59 -13.38
N LEU A 644 13.31 5.55 -12.89
CA LEU A 644 13.79 4.17 -13.00
C LEU A 644 12.66 3.21 -13.39
N ALA A 645 13.04 2.01 -13.83
CA ALA A 645 12.15 0.87 -14.02
C ALA A 645 12.71 -0.35 -13.31
N VAL A 646 11.85 -1.11 -12.63
CA VAL A 646 12.20 -2.37 -11.97
C VAL A 646 12.10 -3.55 -12.95
N PRO A 647 12.64 -4.74 -12.62
CA PRO A 647 12.60 -5.89 -13.51
C PRO A 647 11.19 -6.41 -13.80
N ARG A 648 11.11 -7.36 -14.74
CA ARG A 648 9.87 -8.03 -15.11
C ARG A 648 9.16 -8.64 -13.89
N ASP A 649 7.84 -8.57 -13.92
CA ASP A 649 6.92 -9.04 -12.88
C ASP A 649 7.16 -8.46 -11.48
N ALA A 650 8.09 -7.51 -11.30
CA ALA A 650 8.26 -6.77 -10.04
C ALA A 650 7.37 -5.54 -10.01
N GLU A 651 7.06 -5.07 -8.80
CA GLU A 651 6.61 -3.71 -8.54
C GLU A 651 7.71 -2.86 -7.88
N THR A 652 7.54 -1.53 -7.91
CA THR A 652 8.45 -0.59 -7.24
C THR A 652 7.78 -0.13 -5.96
N CYS A 653 8.40 -0.30 -4.79
CA CYS A 653 7.82 0.09 -3.51
C CYS A 653 8.76 1.02 -2.72
N GLY A 654 8.22 1.63 -1.67
CA GLY A 654 8.96 2.33 -0.61
C GLY A 654 10.03 3.33 -1.10
N PRO A 655 9.69 4.31 -1.96
CA PRO A 655 10.69 5.24 -2.46
C PRO A 655 11.22 6.17 -1.36
N VAL A 656 12.55 6.27 -1.24
CA VAL A 656 13.22 7.23 -0.34
C VAL A 656 14.10 8.16 -1.16
N ILE A 657 13.89 9.47 -1.05
CA ILE A 657 14.57 10.46 -1.89
C ILE A 657 15.54 11.30 -1.06
N HIS A 658 16.80 10.86 -0.99
CA HIS A 658 17.91 11.62 -0.40
C HIS A 658 18.62 12.45 -1.46
N ASP A 659 17.87 13.32 -2.13
CA ASP A 659 18.35 14.10 -3.27
C ASP A 659 19.59 14.96 -2.95
N ARG A 660 19.71 15.45 -1.72
CA ARG A 660 20.85 16.28 -1.26
C ARG A 660 22.19 15.57 -1.30
N ASP A 661 22.21 14.25 -1.13
CA ASP A 661 23.44 13.44 -1.28
C ASP A 661 23.45 12.63 -2.59
N GLY A 662 22.44 12.83 -3.45
CA GLY A 662 22.33 12.19 -4.75
C GLY A 662 21.86 10.74 -4.72
N SER A 663 21.29 10.27 -3.60
CA SER A 663 20.78 8.91 -3.45
C SER A 663 19.26 8.83 -3.58
N VAL A 664 18.79 7.79 -4.26
CA VAL A 664 17.38 7.37 -4.30
C VAL A 664 17.34 5.90 -3.90
N PHE A 665 16.36 5.49 -3.10
CA PHE A 665 16.18 4.11 -2.71
C PHE A 665 14.80 3.63 -3.13
N VAL A 666 14.71 2.37 -3.52
CA VAL A 666 13.44 1.68 -3.76
C VAL A 666 13.53 0.25 -3.24
N ALA A 667 12.41 -0.25 -2.77
CA ALA A 667 12.16 -1.67 -2.59
C ALA A 667 11.73 -2.26 -3.94
N VAL A 668 12.44 -3.27 -4.44
CA VAL A 668 12.00 -4.09 -5.58
C VAL A 668 11.27 -5.30 -5.02
N GLN A 669 9.94 -5.32 -5.17
CA GLN A 669 9.09 -6.36 -4.61
C GLN A 669 8.79 -7.44 -5.67
N HIS A 670 8.75 -8.70 -5.24
CA HIS A 670 8.32 -9.88 -6.01
C HIS A 670 8.81 -10.03 -7.48
N PRO A 671 10.09 -9.78 -7.82
CA PRO A 671 10.58 -9.97 -9.19
C PRO A 671 10.32 -11.40 -9.70
N GLY A 672 9.84 -11.52 -10.94
CA GLY A 672 9.58 -12.82 -11.56
C GLY A 672 8.45 -13.66 -10.95
N GLU A 673 7.49 -13.04 -10.25
CA GLU A 673 6.41 -13.75 -9.54
C GLU A 673 5.55 -14.70 -10.41
N GLU A 674 5.45 -14.46 -11.72
CA GLU A 674 4.73 -15.30 -12.68
C GLU A 674 5.58 -16.49 -13.18
N GLY A 675 6.79 -16.66 -12.65
CA GLY A 675 7.66 -17.80 -12.91
C GLY A 675 7.33 -19.05 -12.08
N THR A 676 8.12 -20.10 -12.30
CA THR A 676 8.14 -21.29 -11.43
C THR A 676 9.55 -21.52 -10.92
N TRP A 677 9.69 -22.39 -9.91
CA TRP A 677 11.00 -22.81 -9.43
C TRP A 677 11.93 -23.31 -10.56
N GLU A 678 11.43 -24.16 -11.46
CA GLU A 678 12.23 -24.73 -12.55
C GLU A 678 12.47 -23.76 -13.72
N ALA A 679 11.64 -22.73 -13.84
CA ALA A 679 11.68 -21.74 -14.91
C ALA A 679 11.39 -20.34 -14.34
N PRO A 680 12.34 -19.73 -13.60
CA PRO A 680 12.16 -18.40 -13.06
C PRO A 680 12.10 -17.36 -14.20
N ASN A 681 11.16 -16.41 -14.10
CA ASN A 681 11.04 -15.32 -15.06
C ASN A 681 12.06 -14.20 -14.83
N SER A 682 12.59 -14.10 -13.61
CA SER A 682 13.58 -13.10 -13.22
C SER A 682 14.77 -13.74 -12.51
N ARG A 683 15.95 -13.15 -12.69
CA ARG A 683 17.17 -13.47 -11.95
C ARG A 683 17.67 -12.29 -11.11
N PHE A 684 16.87 -11.24 -10.96
CA PHE A 684 17.21 -10.10 -10.13
C PHE A 684 17.40 -10.53 -8.65
N PRO A 685 18.36 -9.94 -7.91
CA PRO A 685 19.31 -8.90 -8.33
C PRO A 685 20.67 -9.47 -8.75
N ASP A 686 20.90 -10.76 -8.51
CA ASP A 686 22.21 -11.37 -8.64
C ASP A 686 22.57 -11.63 -10.11
N TYR A 687 21.56 -11.82 -10.97
CA TYR A 687 21.69 -12.08 -12.41
C TYR A 687 22.66 -13.22 -12.75
N VAL A 688 22.72 -14.22 -11.86
CA VAL A 688 23.61 -15.38 -12.01
C VAL A 688 23.26 -16.15 -13.28
N GLU A 689 24.26 -16.41 -14.12
CA GLU A 689 24.18 -17.36 -15.22
C GLU A 689 24.86 -18.67 -14.82
N GLY A 690 24.08 -19.76 -14.67
CA GLY A 690 24.61 -21.08 -14.31
C GLY A 690 24.60 -21.35 -12.81
N THR A 691 25.72 -21.81 -12.26
CA THR A 691 25.82 -22.20 -10.84
C THR A 691 26.01 -20.97 -9.96
N ALA A 692 25.11 -20.78 -8.99
CA ALA A 692 25.21 -19.71 -8.00
C ALA A 692 26.38 -19.90 -7.03
N GLY A 693 27.07 -18.81 -6.72
CA GLY A 693 28.06 -18.76 -5.65
C GLY A 693 27.41 -18.79 -4.26
N GLU A 694 28.24 -18.77 -3.23
CA GLU A 694 27.79 -18.72 -1.84
C GLU A 694 26.96 -17.45 -1.58
N GLY A 695 25.74 -17.61 -1.06
CA GLY A 695 24.84 -16.49 -0.79
C GLY A 695 24.20 -15.85 -2.02
N GLU A 696 24.43 -16.39 -3.22
CA GLU A 696 23.77 -16.00 -4.46
C GLU A 696 22.63 -16.95 -4.81
N PHE A 697 21.71 -16.49 -5.66
CA PHE A 697 20.65 -17.33 -6.21
C PHE A 697 20.51 -17.12 -7.71
N ALA A 698 20.40 -18.22 -8.48
CA ALA A 698 20.06 -18.20 -9.90
C ALA A 698 18.53 -18.06 -10.11
N GLY A 699 17.89 -17.23 -9.29
CA GLY A 699 16.46 -16.97 -9.28
C GLY A 699 16.17 -15.65 -8.54
N PRO A 700 14.91 -15.27 -8.42
CA PRO A 700 14.54 -13.94 -7.95
C PRO A 700 14.73 -13.77 -6.43
N ARG A 701 15.26 -12.62 -6.02
CA ARG A 701 15.28 -12.18 -4.62
C ARG A 701 14.78 -10.73 -4.52
N PRO A 702 13.61 -10.49 -3.89
CA PRO A 702 13.21 -9.14 -3.52
C PRO A 702 14.35 -8.43 -2.79
N SER A 703 14.62 -7.18 -3.14
CA SER A 703 15.77 -6.44 -2.61
C SER A 703 15.48 -4.96 -2.41
N VAL A 704 16.13 -4.34 -1.42
CA VAL A 704 16.23 -2.88 -1.33
C VAL A 704 17.43 -2.42 -2.15
N VAL A 705 17.21 -1.47 -3.06
CA VAL A 705 18.20 -0.95 -4.01
C VAL A 705 18.51 0.51 -3.72
N GLN A 706 19.78 0.88 -3.80
CA GLN A 706 20.23 2.26 -3.89
C GLN A 706 20.53 2.61 -5.34
N VAL A 707 20.02 3.75 -5.81
CA VAL A 707 20.41 4.42 -7.06
C VAL A 707 21.19 5.68 -6.69
N ARG A 708 22.34 5.89 -7.32
CA ARG A 708 23.22 7.04 -7.07
C ARG A 708 23.85 7.54 -8.36
N LYS A 709 24.36 8.77 -8.37
CA LYS A 709 25.17 9.27 -9.48
C LYS A 709 26.50 8.53 -9.55
N LYS A 710 27.00 8.32 -10.78
CA LYS A 710 28.31 7.71 -11.06
C LYS A 710 29.47 8.60 -10.67
#